data_AF-A0A661VY44-F1
#
_entry.id   AF-A0A661VY44-F1
#
_cell.length_a   1.000
_cell.length_b   1.000
_cell.length_c   1.000
_cell.angle_alpha   90.00
_cell.angle_beta   90.00
_cell.angle_gamma   90.00
#
_symmetry.space_group_name_H-M   'P 1'
#
loop_
_entity.id
_entity.type
_entity.pdbx_description
1 polymer ?
#
loop_
_entity_poly.entity_id
_entity_poly.type
_entity_poly.pdbx_seq_one_letter_code
_entity_poly.pdbx_strand_id
1 'polypeptide(L)'
;MTHLAQGVLFQVAAEVMMVVNQERANDQVRREPDSRLPVEVRRVPTRHRLVTRLIALLLFLVVGSTAVTGVWLINTSRQAMEQASVTSNLQLADRTAAEVQQFINNVVSILSLTTQMPGIAQMDPWQHSLILQNVIAGDQSGVFRALYTISTEGNEIANTTGISSGLWTEKTWFQQARQGKLYISPPFSRDRETLITIALPIQYYGEIIGVLGADVSVQHLQEIAVQTKAGEEGIVFIVTHEGQWVAHPDWGLRPAADRVTDIQTLFVAGQRASTYQDENGVEMWGGYSSVEVTGWNVVVQQPLAEVYATATQMTQQSVILIILFVIVTFGIGWVFMARITRPLQDLVAGATAIGAGDLQYTIKVESQDEIGVLARTFNQMTVQLRDLIGSLEQRVADRTADLAHRSIYLETAAQVARDAAAIRDVDQLLDQTVRLISERFGFYHAGIFLVDETGEYAVLQAASSAGGRRMLAREHKLKVGEVGIVGYAAGAGEPRIALDVGQDAIFFDNPDLPDTRSEMALPLKSQEGVIGVLDVQSMEPEAFTEEDIAVLQTLADQITVAISNARLFRRVRESLETERRLSGELSVQAWRALLQAHPGLEVRRNRQGLYLRREGKAAESMEEGGLVLPIKVRGHTIGVLDARRPAGGAPWTEESQELLEMFTEQLGAALESARLFQDTQRRATREQLVGEVTARMRETLDMDTVLQTAIREIGQSLGKVEVEVRMGSGVTTAQLAGTGDGGHGAEEEVRS
;
A
#
# COMPACT_ATOMS: atom_id res chain seq x y z
N MET A 1 -30.42 -47.46 17.81
CA MET A 1 -29.06 -47.38 17.23
C MET A 1 -28.73 -46.01 16.60
N THR A 2 -29.70 -45.21 16.20
CA THR A 2 -29.53 -43.79 15.81
C THR A 2 -28.94 -42.91 16.92
N HIS A 3 -29.24 -43.18 18.19
CA HIS A 3 -28.77 -42.36 19.33
C HIS A 3 -27.29 -42.50 19.70
N LEU A 4 -26.65 -43.65 19.47
CA LEU A 4 -25.23 -43.86 19.79
C LEU A 4 -24.30 -43.31 18.69
N ALA A 5 -24.69 -43.49 17.42
CA ALA A 5 -24.03 -42.84 16.30
C ALA A 5 -24.21 -41.31 16.35
N GLN A 6 -25.40 -40.83 16.72
CA GLN A 6 -25.61 -39.41 17.02
C GLN A 6 -24.75 -38.96 18.21
N GLY A 7 -24.67 -39.73 19.29
CA GLY A 7 -23.89 -39.38 20.49
C GLY A 7 -22.41 -39.12 20.20
N VAL A 8 -21.75 -40.02 19.46
CA VAL A 8 -20.32 -39.85 19.10
C VAL A 8 -20.12 -38.72 18.10
N LEU A 9 -21.01 -38.56 17.11
CA LEU A 9 -20.98 -37.42 16.17
C LEU A 9 -21.24 -36.09 16.88
N PHE A 10 -22.14 -36.05 17.87
CA PHE A 10 -22.46 -34.86 18.64
C PHE A 10 -21.37 -34.52 19.63
N GLN A 11 -20.68 -35.50 20.20
CA GLN A 11 -19.59 -35.28 21.16
C GLN A 11 -18.33 -34.75 20.46
N VAL A 12 -17.98 -35.30 19.29
CA VAL A 12 -16.90 -34.76 18.46
C VAL A 12 -17.27 -33.39 17.87
N ALA A 13 -18.52 -33.20 17.41
CA ALA A 13 -18.98 -31.89 16.96
C ALA A 13 -19.04 -30.85 18.10
N ALA A 14 -19.40 -31.26 19.31
CA ALA A 14 -19.45 -30.40 20.49
C ALA A 14 -18.05 -30.00 20.95
N GLU A 15 -17.07 -30.91 20.96
CA GLU A 15 -15.67 -30.56 21.26
C GLU A 15 -15.08 -29.61 20.21
N VAL A 16 -15.34 -29.85 18.92
CA VAL A 16 -14.91 -28.95 17.84
C VAL A 16 -15.61 -27.58 17.96
N MET A 17 -16.89 -27.55 18.32
CA MET A 17 -17.67 -26.31 18.49
C MET A 17 -17.34 -25.56 19.78
N MET A 18 -16.94 -26.25 20.86
CA MET A 18 -16.48 -25.64 22.11
C MET A 18 -15.16 -24.92 21.91
N VAL A 19 -14.21 -25.55 21.19
CA VAL A 19 -12.95 -24.92 20.81
C VAL A 19 -13.17 -23.69 19.92
N VAL A 20 -14.15 -23.74 19.00
CA VAL A 20 -14.51 -22.60 18.13
C VAL A 20 -15.21 -21.46 18.89
N ASN A 21 -16.03 -21.75 19.90
CA ASN A 21 -16.77 -20.73 20.67
C ASN A 21 -15.94 -20.10 21.79
N GLN A 22 -14.98 -20.82 22.38
CA GLN A 22 -14.09 -20.28 23.40
C GLN A 22 -13.12 -19.23 22.80
N GLU A 23 -12.84 -19.28 21.49
CA GLU A 23 -12.08 -18.24 20.78
C GLU A 23 -12.91 -17.00 20.39
N ARG A 24 -14.24 -17.12 20.21
CA ARG A 24 -15.10 -15.95 19.91
C ARG A 24 -15.28 -15.00 21.09
N ALA A 25 -15.15 -15.51 22.32
CA ALA A 25 -15.31 -14.71 23.54
C ALA A 25 -14.14 -13.74 23.80
N ASN A 26 -12.96 -13.95 23.21
CA ASN A 26 -11.79 -13.09 23.41
C ASN A 26 -11.71 -11.89 22.44
N ASP A 27 -12.56 -11.82 21.42
CA ASP A 27 -12.51 -10.78 20.38
C ASP A 27 -13.40 -9.55 20.66
N GLN A 28 -14.13 -9.51 21.79
CA GLN A 28 -15.11 -8.44 22.06
C GLN A 28 -14.68 -7.32 23.01
N VAL A 29 -13.43 -7.29 23.49
CA VAL A 29 -12.99 -6.23 24.41
C VAL A 29 -11.82 -5.44 23.80
N ARG A 30 -12.15 -4.37 23.06
CA ARG A 30 -11.48 -3.05 23.04
C ARG A 30 -11.81 -2.30 21.74
N ARG A 31 -12.71 -1.32 21.84
CA ARG A 31 -12.84 -0.22 20.88
C ARG A 31 -12.89 1.08 21.68
N GLU A 32 -11.81 1.83 21.64
CA GLU A 32 -11.82 3.29 21.74
C GLU A 32 -10.95 3.83 20.60
N PRO A 33 -11.35 4.93 19.92
CA PRO A 33 -10.56 5.53 18.87
C PRO A 33 -9.74 6.69 19.46
N ASP A 34 -8.41 6.62 19.32
CA ASP A 34 -7.59 7.83 19.38
C ASP A 34 -6.68 7.90 18.15
N SER A 35 -6.47 9.13 17.72
CA SER A 35 -5.97 9.53 16.42
C SER A 35 -4.50 9.95 16.49
N ARG A 36 -3.72 9.50 15.49
CA ARG A 36 -2.43 10.04 14.96
C ARG A 36 -1.23 9.04 15.02
N LEU A 37 -0.97 8.42 13.84
CA LEU A 37 0.30 7.89 13.26
C LEU A 37 1.06 6.77 14.03
N PRO A 38 1.89 5.90 13.37
CA PRO A 38 2.14 5.66 11.94
C PRO A 38 1.66 4.24 11.50
N VAL A 39 1.91 3.86 10.25
CA VAL A 39 1.51 2.57 9.64
C VAL A 39 2.20 1.39 10.34
N GLU A 40 1.59 0.85 11.40
CA GLU A 40 1.94 -0.48 11.91
C GLU A 40 1.38 -1.55 10.97
N VAL A 41 2.27 -2.33 10.36
CA VAL A 41 1.91 -3.56 9.65
C VAL A 41 1.28 -4.50 10.68
N ARG A 42 -0.05 -4.48 10.75
CA ARG A 42 -0.87 -5.31 11.62
C ARG A 42 -0.53 -6.78 11.31
N ARG A 43 0.31 -7.40 12.16
CA ARG A 43 0.61 -8.84 12.09
C ARG A 43 -0.69 -9.59 12.32
N VAL A 44 -1.33 -10.06 11.25
CA VAL A 44 -2.49 -10.94 11.32
C VAL A 44 -2.01 -12.32 11.80
N PRO A 45 -2.40 -12.82 12.99
CA PRO A 45 -2.00 -14.13 13.46
C PRO A 45 -3.05 -15.16 13.00
N THR A 46 -2.96 -15.64 11.76
CA THR A 46 -3.89 -16.66 11.23
C THR A 46 -3.23 -17.75 10.39
N ARG A 47 -1.90 -17.91 10.49
CA ARG A 47 -1.14 -18.78 9.56
C ARG A 47 -1.39 -20.28 9.67
N HIS A 48 -1.93 -20.77 10.79
CA HIS A 48 -2.26 -22.20 10.94
C HIS A 48 -3.72 -22.55 10.63
N ARG A 49 -4.63 -21.57 10.52
CA ARG A 49 -6.08 -21.83 10.55
C ARG A 49 -6.65 -22.50 9.30
N LEU A 50 -6.15 -22.21 8.10
CA LEU A 50 -6.72 -22.77 6.86
C LEU A 50 -6.34 -24.25 6.68
N VAL A 51 -5.07 -24.59 6.92
CA VAL A 51 -4.53 -25.93 6.69
C VAL A 51 -5.06 -26.91 7.74
N THR A 52 -5.12 -26.51 9.02
CA THR A 52 -5.76 -27.35 10.03
C THR A 52 -7.25 -27.53 9.77
N ARG A 53 -7.95 -26.51 9.25
CA ARG A 53 -9.36 -26.66 8.81
C ARG A 53 -9.50 -27.62 7.63
N LEU A 54 -8.62 -27.56 6.62
CA LEU A 54 -8.65 -28.47 5.48
C LEU A 54 -8.36 -29.91 5.90
N ILE A 55 -7.36 -30.12 6.77
CA ILE A 55 -7.04 -31.45 7.33
C ILE A 55 -8.20 -31.96 8.18
N ALA A 56 -8.78 -31.12 9.04
CA ALA A 56 -9.94 -31.49 9.85
C ALA A 56 -11.15 -31.86 8.97
N LEU A 57 -11.37 -31.14 7.86
CA LEU A 57 -12.45 -31.42 6.91
C LEU A 57 -12.20 -32.72 6.14
N LEU A 58 -10.96 -32.99 5.73
CA LEU A 58 -10.55 -34.26 5.11
C LEU A 58 -10.71 -35.44 6.07
N LEU A 59 -10.25 -35.29 7.32
CA LEU A 59 -10.45 -36.27 8.39
C LEU A 59 -11.92 -36.52 8.62
N PHE A 60 -12.74 -35.47 8.74
CA PHE A 60 -14.17 -35.61 8.93
C PHE A 60 -14.84 -36.36 7.77
N LEU A 61 -14.49 -36.03 6.53
CA LEU A 61 -15.09 -36.64 5.34
C LEU A 61 -14.69 -38.11 5.18
N VAL A 62 -13.41 -38.42 5.39
CA VAL A 62 -12.88 -39.79 5.25
C VAL A 62 -13.31 -40.67 6.41
N VAL A 63 -13.13 -40.23 7.65
CA VAL A 63 -13.51 -41.00 8.85
C VAL A 63 -15.02 -41.14 8.92
N GLY A 64 -15.76 -40.07 8.63
CA GLY A 64 -17.22 -40.08 8.60
C GLY A 64 -17.77 -41.06 7.56
N SER A 65 -17.30 -40.99 6.31
CA SER A 65 -17.75 -41.90 5.26
C SER A 65 -17.41 -43.37 5.56
N THR A 66 -16.20 -43.63 6.07
CA THR A 66 -15.75 -44.98 6.46
C THR A 66 -16.54 -45.53 7.64
N ALA A 67 -16.84 -44.71 8.65
CA ALA A 67 -17.66 -45.11 9.78
C ALA A 67 -19.10 -45.43 9.35
N VAL A 68 -19.69 -44.61 8.47
CA VAL A 68 -21.04 -44.85 7.93
C VAL A 68 -21.08 -46.15 7.13
N THR A 69 -20.10 -46.40 6.26
CA THR A 69 -20.02 -47.66 5.50
C THR A 69 -19.78 -48.86 6.40
N GLY A 70 -18.92 -48.74 7.43
CA GLY A 70 -18.68 -49.79 8.40
C GLY A 70 -19.93 -50.16 9.20
N VAL A 71 -20.66 -49.17 9.71
CA VAL A 71 -21.93 -49.39 10.43
C VAL A 71 -22.98 -50.01 9.51
N TRP A 72 -23.08 -49.52 8.27
CA TRP A 72 -24.00 -50.07 7.28
C TRP A 72 -23.68 -51.54 6.98
N LEU A 73 -22.41 -51.88 6.72
CA LEU A 73 -21.97 -53.25 6.44
C LEU A 73 -22.22 -54.19 7.61
N ILE A 74 -21.92 -53.79 8.84
CA ILE A 74 -22.18 -54.59 10.05
C ILE A 74 -23.69 -54.86 10.19
N ASN A 75 -24.52 -53.85 10.00
CA ASN A 75 -25.97 -53.99 10.13
C ASN A 75 -26.55 -54.90 9.03
N THR A 76 -26.10 -54.72 7.78
CA THR A 76 -26.49 -55.58 6.66
C THR A 76 -26.02 -57.02 6.86
N SER A 77 -24.80 -57.23 7.35
CA SER A 77 -24.27 -58.56 7.67
C SER A 77 -25.08 -59.26 8.76
N ARG A 78 -25.42 -58.56 9.85
CA ARG A 78 -26.29 -59.11 10.91
C ARG A 78 -27.65 -59.54 10.36
N GLN A 79 -28.31 -58.67 9.61
CA GLN A 79 -29.61 -58.99 9.00
C GLN A 79 -29.52 -60.18 8.05
N ALA A 80 -28.47 -60.25 7.23
CA ALA A 80 -28.25 -61.38 6.33
C ALA A 80 -28.02 -62.69 7.10
N MET A 81 -27.29 -62.65 8.21
CA MET A 81 -27.00 -63.81 9.05
C MET A 81 -28.23 -64.29 9.82
N GLU A 82 -29.05 -63.39 10.35
CA GLU A 82 -30.35 -63.72 10.94
C GLU A 82 -31.25 -64.43 9.92
N GLN A 83 -31.43 -63.86 8.72
CA GLN A 83 -32.27 -64.45 7.67
C GLN A 83 -31.74 -65.80 7.18
N ALA A 84 -30.42 -65.93 7.02
CA ALA A 84 -29.79 -67.20 6.64
C ALA A 84 -30.01 -68.27 7.72
N SER A 85 -29.86 -67.91 9.00
CA SER A 85 -30.05 -68.83 10.14
C SER A 85 -31.51 -69.25 10.29
N VAL A 86 -32.47 -68.32 10.11
CA VAL A 86 -33.91 -68.64 10.05
C VAL A 86 -34.19 -69.68 8.98
N THR A 87 -33.73 -69.41 7.76
CA THR A 87 -34.02 -70.26 6.61
C THR A 87 -33.40 -71.64 6.80
N SER A 88 -32.15 -71.69 7.27
CA SER A 88 -31.43 -72.93 7.56
C SER A 88 -32.12 -73.74 8.66
N ASN A 89 -32.45 -73.12 9.80
CA ASN A 89 -33.07 -73.83 10.93
C ASN A 89 -34.47 -74.33 10.59
N LEU A 90 -35.27 -73.56 9.85
CA LEU A 90 -36.59 -74.01 9.39
C LEU A 90 -36.49 -75.17 8.40
N GLN A 91 -35.57 -75.12 7.43
CA GLN A 91 -35.35 -76.22 6.50
C GLN A 91 -34.90 -77.50 7.22
N LEU A 92 -34.04 -77.35 8.22
CA LEU A 92 -33.58 -78.46 9.04
C LEU A 92 -34.71 -79.03 9.89
N ALA A 93 -35.53 -78.17 10.50
CA ALA A 93 -36.71 -78.57 11.27
C ALA A 93 -37.74 -79.29 10.38
N ASP A 94 -38.00 -78.79 9.18
CA ASP A 94 -38.92 -79.40 8.21
C ASP A 94 -38.43 -80.77 7.76
N ARG A 95 -37.13 -80.90 7.42
CA ARG A 95 -36.54 -82.18 7.03
C ARG A 95 -36.62 -83.20 8.17
N THR A 96 -36.23 -82.78 9.37
CA THR A 96 -36.22 -83.65 10.55
C THR A 96 -37.64 -84.05 10.95
N ALA A 97 -38.61 -83.12 10.88
CA ALA A 97 -40.02 -83.43 11.10
C ALA A 97 -40.55 -84.44 10.08
N ALA A 98 -40.16 -84.34 8.80
CA ALA A 98 -40.51 -85.33 7.79
C ALA A 98 -39.89 -86.71 8.05
N GLU A 99 -38.66 -86.78 8.56
CA GLU A 99 -38.00 -88.05 8.96
C GLU A 99 -38.70 -88.70 10.17
N VAL A 100 -39.03 -87.90 11.19
CA VAL A 100 -39.81 -88.34 12.36
C VAL A 100 -41.20 -88.82 11.92
N GLN A 101 -41.84 -88.07 11.02
CA GLN A 101 -43.13 -88.42 10.43
C GLN A 101 -43.06 -89.77 9.70
N GLN A 102 -42.01 -89.99 8.90
CA GLN A 102 -41.81 -91.25 8.19
C GLN A 102 -41.59 -92.42 9.16
N PHE A 103 -40.79 -92.22 10.21
CA PHE A 103 -40.57 -93.24 11.23
C PHE A 103 -41.89 -93.65 11.90
N ILE A 104 -42.67 -92.68 12.39
CA ILE A 104 -43.96 -92.96 13.03
C ILE A 104 -44.92 -93.64 12.04
N ASN A 105 -44.97 -93.18 10.79
CA ASN A 105 -45.81 -93.81 9.76
C ASN A 105 -45.40 -95.26 9.48
N ASN A 106 -44.10 -95.57 9.45
CA ASN A 106 -43.62 -96.94 9.27
C ASN A 106 -44.07 -97.83 10.44
N VAL A 107 -43.93 -97.35 11.68
CA VAL A 107 -44.35 -98.08 12.89
C VAL A 107 -45.87 -98.31 12.88
N VAL A 108 -46.65 -97.25 12.64
CA VAL A 108 -48.12 -97.34 12.55
C VAL A 108 -48.56 -98.28 11.42
N SER A 109 -47.85 -98.28 10.28
CA SER A 109 -48.15 -99.17 9.15
C SER A 109 -47.92 -100.64 9.50
N ILE A 110 -46.81 -100.97 10.19
CA ILE A 110 -46.54 -102.34 10.66
C ILE A 110 -47.65 -102.80 11.62
N LEU A 111 -48.04 -101.95 12.57
CA LEU A 111 -49.09 -102.28 13.53
C LEU A 111 -50.47 -102.40 12.85
N SER A 112 -50.79 -101.53 11.89
CA SER A 112 -52.04 -101.59 11.11
C SER A 112 -52.12 -102.85 10.23
N LEU A 113 -51.01 -103.28 9.61
CA LEU A 113 -50.96 -104.57 8.91
C LEU A 113 -51.14 -105.74 9.88
N THR A 114 -50.60 -105.61 11.10
CA THR A 114 -50.76 -106.62 12.15
C THR A 114 -52.22 -106.75 12.58
N THR A 115 -52.95 -105.64 12.79
CA THR A 115 -54.38 -105.70 13.16
C THR A 115 -55.27 -106.33 12.09
N GLN A 116 -54.84 -106.30 10.82
CA GLN A 116 -55.57 -106.87 9.69
C GLN A 116 -55.24 -108.35 9.43
N MET A 117 -54.25 -108.93 10.11
CA MET A 117 -53.93 -110.34 9.93
C MET A 117 -55.12 -111.22 10.38
N PRO A 118 -55.52 -112.24 9.59
CA PRO A 118 -56.70 -113.05 9.89
C PRO A 118 -56.70 -113.68 11.29
N GLY A 119 -55.52 -114.00 11.84
CA GLY A 119 -55.39 -114.54 13.19
C GLY A 119 -55.60 -113.53 14.31
N ILE A 120 -55.33 -112.24 14.07
CA ILE A 120 -55.62 -111.14 15.02
C ILE A 120 -57.11 -110.75 14.96
N ALA A 121 -57.73 -110.86 13.78
CA ALA A 121 -59.12 -110.50 13.58
C ALA A 121 -60.12 -111.55 14.14
N GLN A 122 -59.68 -112.81 14.29
CA GLN A 122 -60.51 -113.91 14.80
C GLN A 122 -60.50 -114.05 16.34
N MET A 123 -59.74 -113.21 17.06
CA MET A 123 -59.66 -113.22 18.53
C MET A 123 -59.15 -114.54 19.15
N ASP A 124 -58.31 -115.29 18.42
CA ASP A 124 -57.70 -116.52 18.94
C ASP A 124 -56.42 -116.21 19.75
N PRO A 125 -56.39 -116.46 21.08
CA PRO A 125 -55.27 -116.05 21.93
C PRO A 125 -53.90 -116.62 21.52
N TRP A 126 -53.88 -117.84 20.98
CA TRP A 126 -52.65 -118.50 20.56
C TRP A 126 -52.09 -117.88 19.27
N GLN A 127 -52.96 -117.64 18.27
CA GLN A 127 -52.59 -116.95 17.04
C GLN A 127 -52.13 -115.51 17.30
N HIS A 128 -52.79 -114.79 18.21
CA HIS A 128 -52.35 -113.45 18.60
C HIS A 128 -50.93 -113.49 19.18
N SER A 129 -50.68 -114.37 20.16
CA SER A 129 -49.37 -114.49 20.79
C SER A 129 -48.27 -114.82 19.77
N LEU A 130 -48.52 -115.74 18.83
CA LEU A 130 -47.56 -116.10 17.79
C LEU A 130 -47.28 -114.95 16.82
N ILE A 131 -48.32 -114.25 16.37
CA ILE A 131 -48.18 -113.11 15.45
C ILE A 131 -47.39 -111.99 16.11
N LEU A 132 -47.74 -111.61 17.34
CA LEU A 132 -47.03 -110.54 18.06
C LEU A 132 -45.57 -110.91 18.34
N GLN A 133 -45.28 -112.17 18.72
CA GLN A 133 -43.90 -112.63 18.90
C GLN A 133 -43.09 -112.57 17.60
N ASN A 134 -43.69 -112.92 16.46
CA ASN A 134 -43.02 -112.82 15.17
C ASN A 134 -42.74 -111.36 14.77
N VAL A 135 -43.64 -110.43 15.09
CA VAL A 135 -43.41 -108.99 14.85
C VAL A 135 -42.23 -108.48 15.68
N ILE A 136 -42.15 -108.82 16.97
CA ILE A 136 -41.02 -108.43 17.81
C ILE A 136 -39.73 -109.14 17.37
N ALA A 137 -39.77 -110.43 17.04
CA ALA A 137 -38.59 -111.17 16.59
C ALA A 137 -38.06 -110.68 15.23
N GLY A 138 -38.94 -110.17 14.37
CA GLY A 138 -38.58 -109.57 13.08
C GLY A 138 -38.05 -108.14 13.17
N ASP A 139 -38.23 -107.47 14.32
CA ASP A 139 -37.77 -106.11 14.55
C ASP A 139 -36.28 -106.08 14.94
N GLN A 140 -35.42 -106.12 13.92
CA GLN A 140 -33.97 -106.04 14.08
C GLN A 140 -33.50 -104.70 14.69
N SER A 141 -34.32 -103.65 14.58
CA SER A 141 -34.02 -102.32 15.08
C SER A 141 -34.40 -102.13 16.55
N GLY A 142 -35.10 -103.10 17.16
CA GLY A 142 -35.52 -103.04 18.56
C GLY A 142 -36.47 -101.89 18.89
N VAL A 143 -37.24 -101.44 17.90
CA VAL A 143 -38.25 -100.38 17.98
C VAL A 143 -39.39 -100.78 18.92
N PHE A 144 -39.86 -102.02 18.87
CA PHE A 144 -40.92 -102.54 19.72
C PHE A 144 -40.35 -103.18 20.99
N ARG A 145 -40.69 -102.63 22.15
CA ARG A 145 -40.37 -103.24 23.46
C ARG A 145 -41.44 -104.19 23.94
N ALA A 146 -42.69 -103.91 23.57
CA ALA A 146 -43.82 -104.75 23.91
C ALA A 146 -44.98 -104.54 22.94
N LEU A 147 -45.72 -105.60 22.70
CA LEU A 147 -46.98 -105.64 21.97
C LEU A 147 -48.04 -106.36 22.80
N TYR A 148 -49.25 -105.81 22.79
CA TYR A 148 -50.40 -106.29 23.54
C TYR A 148 -51.66 -106.26 22.67
N THR A 149 -52.47 -107.30 22.72
CA THR A 149 -53.85 -107.26 22.18
C THR A 149 -54.84 -107.42 23.32
N ILE A 150 -55.84 -106.57 23.36
CA ILE A 150 -56.80 -106.45 24.47
C ILE A 150 -58.22 -106.40 23.87
N SER A 151 -59.17 -107.13 24.45
CA SER A 151 -60.58 -107.08 24.02
C SER A 151 -61.24 -105.73 24.36
N THR A 152 -62.40 -105.44 23.78
CA THR A 152 -63.19 -104.22 24.11
C THR A 152 -63.60 -104.12 25.59
N GLU A 153 -63.69 -105.25 26.28
CA GLU A 153 -63.98 -105.38 27.71
C GLU A 153 -62.75 -105.12 28.60
N GLY A 154 -61.56 -105.03 28.01
CA GLY A 154 -60.30 -104.81 28.73
C GLY A 154 -59.54 -106.08 29.11
N ASN A 155 -59.96 -107.24 28.60
CA ASN A 155 -59.28 -108.51 28.86
C ASN A 155 -58.05 -108.64 27.95
N GLU A 156 -56.90 -108.95 28.55
CA GLU A 156 -55.66 -109.20 27.81
C GLU A 156 -55.76 -110.53 27.05
N ILE A 157 -55.57 -110.49 25.72
CA ILE A 157 -55.63 -111.66 24.83
C ILE A 157 -54.23 -112.21 24.59
N ALA A 158 -53.27 -111.31 24.34
CA ALA A 158 -51.86 -111.67 24.15
C ALA A 158 -50.97 -110.52 24.59
N ASN A 159 -49.81 -110.89 25.13
CA ASN A 159 -48.80 -109.98 25.63
C ASN A 159 -47.43 -110.60 25.46
N THR A 160 -46.56 -109.89 24.79
CA THR A 160 -45.20 -110.36 24.44
C THR A 160 -44.21 -110.28 25.60
N THR A 161 -44.50 -109.52 26.65
CA THR A 161 -43.65 -109.44 27.86
C THR A 161 -43.97 -110.50 28.90
N GLY A 162 -45.15 -111.14 28.79
CA GLY A 162 -45.64 -112.11 29.78
C GLY A 162 -46.07 -111.49 31.13
N ILE A 163 -45.99 -110.17 31.30
CA ILE A 163 -46.38 -109.46 32.52
C ILE A 163 -47.64 -108.63 32.22
N SER A 164 -48.79 -109.08 32.74
CA SER A 164 -50.06 -108.33 32.60
C SER A 164 -50.11 -107.16 33.57
N SER A 165 -50.56 -105.99 33.10
CA SER A 165 -50.72 -104.79 33.93
C SER A 165 -52.10 -104.67 34.61
N GLY A 166 -53.06 -105.55 34.28
CA GLY A 166 -54.35 -105.73 34.96
C GLY A 166 -55.37 -104.57 34.89
N LEU A 167 -54.95 -103.35 34.54
CA LEU A 167 -55.77 -102.12 34.56
C LEU A 167 -55.74 -101.40 33.21
N TRP A 168 -55.98 -102.14 32.13
CA TRP A 168 -55.94 -101.60 30.76
C TRP A 168 -57.07 -100.60 30.48
N THR A 169 -58.24 -100.78 31.08
CA THR A 169 -59.44 -99.94 30.89
C THR A 169 -59.27 -98.50 31.41
N GLU A 170 -58.35 -98.27 32.35
CA GLU A 170 -58.03 -96.95 32.90
C GLU A 170 -57.02 -96.18 32.04
N LYS A 171 -56.34 -96.85 31.10
CA LYS A 171 -55.33 -96.20 30.26
C LYS A 171 -55.99 -95.35 29.18
N THR A 172 -55.57 -94.09 29.09
CA THR A 172 -56.09 -93.13 28.09
C THR A 172 -55.93 -93.65 26.65
N TRP A 173 -54.78 -94.27 26.33
CA TRP A 173 -54.54 -94.81 24.99
C TRP A 173 -55.50 -95.93 24.60
N PHE A 174 -55.91 -96.76 25.56
CA PHE A 174 -56.86 -97.85 25.32
C PHE A 174 -58.26 -97.30 25.06
N GLN A 175 -58.70 -96.32 25.86
CA GLN A 175 -60.00 -95.68 25.70
C GLN A 175 -60.14 -94.97 24.35
N GLN A 176 -59.07 -94.30 23.88
CA GLN A 176 -59.06 -93.61 22.59
C GLN A 176 -59.03 -94.59 21.42
N ALA A 177 -58.21 -95.64 21.48
CA ALA A 177 -58.18 -96.67 20.45
C ALA A 177 -59.51 -97.43 20.34
N ARG A 178 -60.19 -97.71 21.46
CA ARG A 178 -61.53 -98.32 21.48
C ARG A 178 -62.59 -97.46 20.77
N GLN A 179 -62.39 -96.14 20.65
CA GLN A 179 -63.26 -95.25 19.88
C GLN A 179 -62.94 -95.23 18.38
N GLY A 180 -62.02 -96.07 17.91
CA GLY A 180 -61.63 -96.19 16.51
C GLY A 180 -60.55 -95.20 16.08
N LYS A 181 -59.90 -94.51 17.04
CA LYS A 181 -58.87 -93.49 16.75
C LYS A 181 -57.48 -94.04 17.02
N LEU A 182 -56.53 -93.79 16.11
CA LEU A 182 -55.11 -93.94 16.42
C LEU A 182 -54.77 -93.03 17.60
N TYR A 183 -54.07 -93.57 18.59
CA TYR A 183 -53.59 -92.78 19.71
C TYR A 183 -52.12 -93.08 20.00
N ILE A 184 -51.35 -92.03 20.25
CA ILE A 184 -49.94 -92.11 20.64
C ILE A 184 -49.84 -91.47 22.02
N SER A 185 -49.39 -92.22 23.01
CA SER A 185 -49.26 -91.71 24.37
C SER A 185 -48.18 -90.64 24.47
N PRO A 186 -48.25 -89.76 25.48
CA PRO A 186 -47.09 -89.01 25.94
C PRO A 186 -45.92 -89.96 26.24
N PRO A 187 -44.67 -89.48 26.08
CA PRO A 187 -43.49 -90.25 26.45
C PRO A 187 -43.49 -90.55 27.95
N PHE A 188 -43.18 -91.79 28.31
CA PHE A 188 -43.05 -92.22 29.70
C PHE A 188 -41.77 -93.04 29.87
N SER A 189 -41.21 -93.02 31.08
CA SER A 189 -40.01 -93.80 31.37
C SER A 189 -40.35 -95.16 31.97
N ARG A 190 -39.78 -96.22 31.41
CA ARG A 190 -39.81 -97.59 31.96
C ARG A 190 -38.42 -98.20 31.82
N ASP A 191 -37.90 -98.76 32.91
CA ASP A 191 -36.56 -99.38 32.96
C ASP A 191 -35.42 -98.48 32.45
N ARG A 192 -35.51 -97.17 32.75
CA ARG A 192 -34.59 -96.10 32.28
C ARG A 192 -34.60 -95.86 30.76
N GLU A 193 -35.55 -96.45 30.03
CA GLU A 193 -35.81 -96.12 28.63
C GLU A 193 -37.03 -95.21 28.53
N THR A 194 -37.03 -94.31 27.55
CA THR A 194 -38.19 -93.49 27.21
C THR A 194 -38.99 -94.23 26.13
N LEU A 195 -40.26 -94.51 26.41
CA LEU A 195 -41.16 -95.24 25.54
C LEU A 195 -42.41 -94.41 25.24
N ILE A 196 -43.04 -94.71 24.11
CA ILE A 196 -44.39 -94.25 23.75
C ILE A 196 -45.27 -95.46 23.50
N THR A 197 -46.54 -95.39 23.87
CA THR A 197 -47.52 -96.43 23.52
C THR A 197 -48.31 -95.98 22.29
N ILE A 198 -48.21 -96.72 21.20
CA ILE A 198 -49.05 -96.55 20.01
C ILE A 198 -50.20 -97.56 20.08
N ALA A 199 -51.44 -97.06 20.03
CA ALA A 199 -52.63 -97.88 20.15
C ALA A 199 -53.52 -97.76 18.91
N LEU A 200 -53.91 -98.91 18.36
CA LEU A 200 -54.75 -99.05 17.17
C LEU A 200 -55.97 -99.92 17.45
N PRO A 201 -57.16 -99.59 16.91
CA PRO A 201 -58.31 -100.48 16.96
C PRO A 201 -58.08 -101.73 16.12
N ILE A 202 -58.47 -102.88 16.65
CA ILE A 202 -58.62 -104.13 15.90
C ILE A 202 -60.07 -104.17 15.40
N GLN A 203 -60.24 -104.17 14.08
CA GLN A 203 -61.55 -104.15 13.44
C GLN A 203 -61.82 -105.45 12.68
N TYR A 204 -63.03 -105.98 12.81
CA TYR A 204 -63.51 -107.11 12.04
C TYR A 204 -64.88 -106.79 11.46
N TYR A 205 -65.00 -106.82 10.13
CA TYR A 205 -66.21 -106.41 9.39
C TYR A 205 -66.82 -105.05 9.80
N GLY A 206 -65.97 -104.08 10.17
CA GLY A 206 -66.38 -102.72 10.54
C GLY A 206 -66.71 -102.51 12.02
N GLU A 207 -66.69 -103.57 12.84
CA GLU A 207 -66.83 -103.46 14.30
C GLU A 207 -65.46 -103.50 14.99
N ILE A 208 -65.28 -102.66 16.03
CA ILE A 208 -64.08 -102.66 16.86
C ILE A 208 -64.21 -103.78 17.88
N ILE A 209 -63.39 -104.81 17.74
CA ILE A 209 -63.42 -106.02 18.58
C ILE A 209 -62.31 -106.03 19.63
N GLY A 210 -61.29 -105.18 19.49
CA GLY A 210 -60.24 -104.99 20.48
C GLY A 210 -59.28 -103.87 20.14
N VAL A 211 -58.17 -103.80 20.87
CA VAL A 211 -57.10 -102.80 20.71
C VAL A 211 -55.76 -103.51 20.67
N LEU A 212 -54.94 -103.14 19.68
CA LEU A 212 -53.52 -103.46 19.64
C LEU A 212 -52.75 -102.28 20.24
N GLY A 213 -52.06 -102.51 21.35
CA GLY A 213 -51.13 -101.56 21.96
C GLY A 213 -49.68 -101.99 21.70
N ALA A 214 -48.81 -101.03 21.42
CA ALA A 214 -47.40 -101.25 21.21
C ALA A 214 -46.57 -100.24 22.00
N ASP A 215 -45.69 -100.71 22.88
CA ASP A 215 -44.69 -99.85 23.50
C ASP A 215 -43.47 -99.77 22.58
N VAL A 216 -43.22 -98.56 22.12
CA VAL A 216 -42.22 -98.22 21.11
C VAL A 216 -41.10 -97.42 21.76
N SER A 217 -39.86 -97.82 21.54
CA SER A 217 -38.68 -97.09 21.98
C SER A 217 -38.51 -95.81 21.17
N VAL A 218 -38.26 -94.68 21.85
CA VAL A 218 -37.93 -93.41 21.19
C VAL A 218 -36.44 -93.30 20.82
N GLN A 219 -35.65 -94.35 21.03
CA GLN A 219 -34.20 -94.33 20.77
C GLN A 219 -33.86 -93.92 19.34
N HIS A 220 -34.62 -94.40 18.34
CA HIS A 220 -34.39 -93.99 16.96
C HIS A 220 -34.72 -92.50 16.71
N LEU A 221 -35.74 -91.96 17.38
CA LEU A 221 -36.05 -90.53 17.35
C LEU A 221 -34.92 -89.70 17.97
N GLN A 222 -34.29 -90.24 19.01
CA GLN A 222 -33.09 -89.63 19.59
C GLN A 222 -31.89 -89.70 18.63
N GLU A 223 -31.69 -90.80 17.91
CA GLU A 223 -30.63 -90.91 16.90
C GLU A 223 -30.80 -89.86 15.79
N ILE A 224 -32.03 -89.66 15.30
CA ILE A 224 -32.37 -88.59 14.34
C ILE A 224 -31.99 -87.21 14.91
N ALA A 225 -32.33 -86.94 16.17
CA ALA A 225 -31.99 -85.70 16.85
C ALA A 225 -30.47 -85.48 17.05
N VAL A 226 -29.70 -86.55 17.34
CA VAL A 226 -28.24 -86.49 17.52
C VAL A 226 -27.50 -86.30 16.19
N GLN A 227 -27.97 -86.94 15.12
CA GLN A 227 -27.34 -86.87 13.80
C GLN A 227 -27.57 -85.52 13.11
N THR A 228 -28.66 -84.84 13.48
CA THR A 228 -29.04 -83.54 12.94
C THR A 228 -28.36 -82.42 13.73
N LYS A 229 -27.34 -81.79 13.15
CA LYS A 229 -26.63 -80.65 13.78
C LYS A 229 -27.02 -79.33 13.14
N ALA A 230 -27.24 -78.31 13.97
CA ALA A 230 -27.56 -76.95 13.55
C ALA A 230 -26.40 -76.02 13.91
N GLY A 231 -25.55 -75.67 12.94
CA GLY A 231 -24.29 -74.99 13.25
C GLY A 231 -23.29 -75.89 13.97
N GLU A 232 -22.41 -75.29 14.77
CA GLU A 232 -21.39 -75.98 15.56
C GLU A 232 -21.90 -76.39 16.95
N GLU A 233 -22.67 -75.52 17.63
CA GLU A 233 -23.15 -75.73 19.00
C GLU A 233 -24.67 -75.92 19.08
N GLY A 234 -25.40 -75.69 18.00
CA GLY A 234 -26.85 -75.86 17.99
C GLY A 234 -27.30 -77.32 18.06
N ILE A 235 -28.47 -77.51 18.66
CA ILE A 235 -29.04 -78.82 18.94
C ILE A 235 -30.44 -78.94 18.35
N VAL A 236 -30.82 -80.18 18.07
CA VAL A 236 -32.17 -80.53 17.60
C VAL A 236 -32.82 -81.43 18.63
N PHE A 237 -34.06 -81.15 19.00
CA PHE A 237 -34.81 -81.97 19.93
C PHE A 237 -36.29 -82.04 19.55
N ILE A 238 -37.01 -83.01 20.10
CA ILE A 238 -38.41 -83.28 19.78
C ILE A 238 -39.22 -83.16 21.06
N VAL A 239 -40.27 -82.35 21.00
CA VAL A 239 -41.22 -82.16 22.10
C VAL A 239 -42.65 -82.38 21.65
N THR A 240 -43.52 -82.73 22.59
CA THR A 240 -44.97 -82.77 22.33
C THR A 240 -45.52 -81.35 22.11
N HIS A 241 -46.76 -81.23 21.62
CA HIS A 241 -47.46 -79.93 21.55
C HIS A 241 -47.55 -79.23 22.93
N GLU A 242 -47.48 -80.03 23.98
CA GLU A 242 -47.49 -79.65 25.39
C GLU A 242 -46.07 -79.32 25.94
N GLY A 243 -45.04 -79.46 25.10
CA GLY A 243 -43.63 -79.21 25.39
C GLY A 243 -42.94 -80.26 26.26
N GLN A 244 -43.52 -81.46 26.40
CA GLN A 244 -42.84 -82.58 27.07
C GLN A 244 -41.75 -83.18 26.17
N TRP A 245 -40.63 -83.59 26.76
CA TRP A 245 -39.50 -84.18 26.04
C TRP A 245 -39.83 -85.53 25.42
N VAL A 246 -39.74 -85.63 24.09
CA VAL A 246 -39.84 -86.90 23.35
C VAL A 246 -38.44 -87.44 23.05
N ALA A 247 -37.56 -86.58 22.52
CA ALA A 247 -36.18 -86.93 22.21
C ALA A 247 -35.26 -85.72 22.45
N HIS A 248 -34.10 -85.96 23.06
CA HIS A 248 -33.06 -84.96 23.28
C HIS A 248 -31.69 -85.57 22.93
N PRO A 249 -30.78 -84.81 22.29
CA PRO A 249 -29.51 -85.37 21.81
C PRO A 249 -28.61 -85.85 22.95
N ASP A 250 -28.73 -85.24 24.13
CA ASP A 250 -28.07 -85.70 25.35
C ASP A 250 -29.03 -85.65 26.56
N TRP A 251 -29.55 -86.80 26.99
CA TRP A 251 -30.47 -86.87 28.15
C TRP A 251 -29.84 -86.45 29.48
N GLY A 252 -28.51 -86.39 29.59
CA GLY A 252 -27.81 -85.86 30.75
C GLY A 252 -27.76 -84.34 30.78
N LEU A 253 -27.83 -83.69 29.62
CA LEU A 253 -27.84 -82.23 29.44
C LEU A 253 -29.25 -81.64 29.30
N ARG A 254 -30.30 -82.46 29.34
CA ARG A 254 -31.66 -81.94 29.36
C ARG A 254 -31.88 -81.13 30.65
N PRO A 255 -32.60 -80.00 30.58
CA PRO A 255 -33.06 -79.27 31.74
C PRO A 255 -33.82 -80.18 32.73
N ALA A 256 -33.72 -79.90 34.03
CA ALA A 256 -34.44 -80.66 35.06
C ALA A 256 -35.97 -80.52 34.94
N ALA A 257 -36.44 -79.51 34.19
CA ALA A 257 -37.85 -79.33 33.88
C ALA A 257 -38.34 -80.42 32.91
N ASP A 258 -39.45 -81.07 33.28
CA ASP A 258 -40.11 -82.09 32.44
C ASP A 258 -40.71 -81.52 31.15
N ARG A 259 -40.78 -80.19 31.02
CA ARG A 259 -41.38 -79.46 29.88
C ARG A 259 -40.55 -78.24 29.51
N VAL A 260 -40.44 -77.95 28.22
CA VAL A 260 -39.80 -76.73 27.70
C VAL A 260 -40.83 -75.61 27.64
N THR A 261 -40.69 -74.53 28.41
CA THR A 261 -41.72 -73.48 28.52
C THR A 261 -41.52 -72.31 27.57
N ASP A 262 -40.28 -71.90 27.31
CA ASP A 262 -40.04 -70.65 26.58
C ASP A 262 -40.25 -70.81 25.07
N ILE A 263 -39.82 -71.92 24.47
CA ILE A 263 -40.12 -72.25 23.06
C ILE A 263 -41.63 -72.48 22.82
N GLN A 264 -42.39 -72.91 23.84
CA GLN A 264 -43.84 -73.12 23.69
C GLN A 264 -44.59 -71.85 23.34
N THR A 265 -44.10 -70.70 23.80
CA THR A 265 -44.69 -69.40 23.45
C THR A 265 -44.66 -69.16 21.94
N LEU A 266 -43.62 -69.65 21.25
CA LEU A 266 -43.50 -69.59 19.79
C LEU A 266 -44.49 -70.54 19.11
N PHE A 267 -44.71 -71.74 19.67
CA PHE A 267 -45.69 -72.70 19.17
C PHE A 267 -47.12 -72.16 19.23
N VAL A 268 -47.47 -71.56 20.38
CA VAL A 268 -48.81 -71.01 20.63
C VAL A 268 -49.05 -69.75 19.78
N ALA A 269 -48.01 -68.93 19.58
CA ALA A 269 -48.09 -67.74 18.73
C ALA A 269 -48.12 -68.05 17.23
N GLY A 270 -47.89 -69.32 16.82
CA GLY A 270 -47.78 -69.72 15.41
C GLY A 270 -46.54 -69.17 14.71
N GLN A 271 -45.55 -68.69 15.46
CA GLN A 271 -44.31 -68.15 14.93
C GLN A 271 -43.27 -69.26 14.77
N ARG A 272 -43.04 -69.71 13.54
CA ARG A 272 -42.18 -70.86 13.25
C ARG A 272 -40.70 -70.66 13.59
N ALA A 273 -40.22 -69.42 13.71
CA ALA A 273 -38.86 -69.11 14.13
C ALA A 273 -38.80 -67.77 14.87
N SER A 274 -37.99 -67.70 15.94
CA SER A 274 -37.75 -66.49 16.72
C SER A 274 -36.55 -66.69 17.65
N THR A 275 -36.08 -65.60 18.27
CA THR A 275 -35.24 -65.68 19.46
C THR A 275 -36.07 -66.00 20.70
N TYR A 276 -35.47 -66.76 21.62
CA TYR A 276 -36.00 -67.06 22.95
C TYR A 276 -34.83 -67.39 23.90
N GLN A 277 -35.10 -67.51 25.19
CA GLN A 277 -34.13 -68.01 26.15
C GLN A 277 -34.37 -69.50 26.37
N ASP A 278 -33.32 -70.30 26.32
CA ASP A 278 -33.45 -71.71 26.72
C ASP A 278 -33.63 -71.82 28.24
N GLU A 279 -33.91 -73.04 28.71
CA GLU A 279 -34.12 -73.33 30.13
C GLU A 279 -32.86 -73.09 30.99
N ASN A 280 -31.70 -72.87 30.37
CA ASN A 280 -30.44 -72.49 31.04
C ASN A 280 -30.20 -70.97 31.03
N GLY A 281 -31.12 -70.18 30.46
CA GLY A 281 -31.02 -68.72 30.33
C GLY A 281 -30.14 -68.23 29.17
N VAL A 282 -29.73 -69.12 28.26
CA VAL A 282 -28.94 -68.77 27.07
C VAL A 282 -29.87 -68.26 25.98
N GLU A 283 -29.52 -67.14 25.35
CA GLU A 283 -30.28 -66.64 24.20
C GLU A 283 -30.04 -67.52 22.97
N MET A 284 -31.12 -68.13 22.49
CA MET A 284 -31.13 -69.05 21.37
C MET A 284 -31.91 -68.48 20.19
N TRP A 285 -31.47 -68.82 18.99
CA TRP A 285 -32.23 -68.70 17.76
C TRP A 285 -32.94 -70.02 17.45
N GLY A 286 -34.26 -70.06 17.63
CA GLY A 286 -35.08 -71.25 17.44
C GLY A 286 -35.88 -71.25 16.16
N GLY A 287 -36.01 -72.41 15.54
CA GLY A 287 -37.01 -72.71 14.52
C GLY A 287 -37.69 -74.04 14.84
N TYR A 288 -38.97 -74.17 14.48
CA TYR A 288 -39.68 -75.44 14.65
C TYR A 288 -40.51 -75.83 13.43
N SER A 289 -40.76 -77.14 13.34
CA SER A 289 -41.71 -77.73 12.42
C SER A 289 -42.53 -78.81 13.12
N SER A 290 -43.80 -78.90 12.77
CA SER A 290 -44.75 -79.82 13.41
C SER A 290 -44.89 -81.10 12.59
N VAL A 291 -44.84 -82.24 13.26
CA VAL A 291 -45.10 -83.58 12.71
C VAL A 291 -46.62 -83.78 12.63
N GLU A 292 -47.17 -83.94 11.44
CA GLU A 292 -48.62 -83.95 11.19
C GLU A 292 -49.37 -85.05 11.95
N VAL A 293 -48.82 -86.26 12.05
CA VAL A 293 -49.51 -87.41 12.66
C VAL A 293 -49.53 -87.38 14.18
N THR A 294 -48.49 -86.82 14.81
CA THR A 294 -48.36 -86.80 16.28
C THR A 294 -48.65 -85.43 16.89
N GLY A 295 -48.58 -84.36 16.11
CA GLY A 295 -48.59 -82.98 16.59
C GLY A 295 -47.32 -82.60 17.38
N TRP A 296 -46.25 -83.40 17.29
CA TRP A 296 -44.98 -83.08 17.95
C TRP A 296 -44.22 -82.00 17.19
N ASN A 297 -43.50 -81.17 17.92
CA ASN A 297 -42.66 -80.13 17.33
C ASN A 297 -41.21 -80.59 17.37
N VAL A 298 -40.60 -80.63 16.19
CA VAL A 298 -39.14 -80.72 16.06
C VAL A 298 -38.58 -79.32 16.15
N VAL A 299 -37.74 -79.08 17.15
CA VAL A 299 -37.14 -77.79 17.43
C VAL A 299 -35.67 -77.85 17.07
N VAL A 300 -35.25 -76.88 16.29
CA VAL A 300 -33.86 -76.64 15.92
C VAL A 300 -33.45 -75.32 16.56
N GLN A 301 -32.49 -75.37 17.47
CA GLN A 301 -32.00 -74.19 18.18
C GLN A 301 -30.49 -74.01 18.00
N GLN A 302 -30.04 -72.76 17.88
CA GLN A 302 -28.62 -72.40 17.80
C GLN A 302 -28.32 -71.20 18.72
N PRO A 303 -27.18 -71.17 19.45
CA PRO A 303 -26.84 -70.02 20.29
C PRO A 303 -26.73 -68.72 19.50
N LEU A 304 -27.33 -67.65 20.01
CA LEU A 304 -27.32 -66.34 19.33
C LEU A 304 -25.89 -65.79 19.17
N ALA A 305 -25.00 -66.10 20.13
CA ALA A 305 -23.58 -65.76 20.06
C ALA A 305 -22.87 -66.43 18.87
N GLU A 306 -23.22 -67.69 18.56
CA GLU A 306 -22.66 -68.42 17.41
C GLU A 306 -23.17 -67.80 16.11
N VAL A 307 -24.48 -67.54 16.02
CA VAL A 307 -25.11 -66.89 14.86
C VAL A 307 -24.41 -65.56 14.53
N TYR A 308 -24.03 -64.76 15.53
CA TYR A 308 -23.34 -63.49 15.33
C TYR A 308 -21.81 -63.55 15.35
N ALA A 309 -21.18 -64.70 15.58
CA ALA A 309 -19.73 -64.80 15.69
C ALA A 309 -19.01 -64.19 14.48
N THR A 310 -19.46 -64.51 13.27
CA THR A 310 -18.94 -63.93 12.02
C THR A 310 -19.13 -62.40 11.95
N ALA A 311 -20.27 -61.87 12.40
CA ALA A 311 -20.55 -60.44 12.41
C ALA A 311 -19.68 -59.70 13.43
N THR A 312 -19.37 -60.33 14.57
CA THR A 312 -18.43 -59.77 15.55
C THR A 312 -17.00 -59.74 15.01
N GLN A 313 -16.57 -60.78 14.29
CA GLN A 313 -15.27 -60.79 13.62
C GLN A 313 -15.18 -59.69 12.54
N MET A 314 -16.23 -59.52 11.73
CA MET A 314 -16.34 -58.43 10.76
C MET A 314 -16.31 -57.05 11.43
N THR A 315 -16.91 -56.93 12.62
CA THR A 315 -16.86 -55.69 13.42
C THR A 315 -15.42 -55.37 13.83
N GLN A 316 -14.67 -56.35 14.35
CA GLN A 316 -13.26 -56.16 14.72
C GLN A 316 -12.41 -55.75 13.51
N GLN A 317 -12.57 -56.44 12.36
CA GLN A 317 -11.85 -56.10 11.13
C GLN A 317 -12.20 -54.69 10.62
N SER A 318 -13.47 -54.29 10.70
CA SER A 318 -13.93 -52.95 10.31
C SER A 318 -13.32 -51.86 11.21
N VAL A 319 -13.25 -52.10 12.52
CA VAL A 319 -12.61 -51.17 13.46
C VAL A 319 -11.12 -51.00 13.15
N ILE A 320 -10.40 -52.09 12.89
CA ILE A 320 -8.97 -52.04 12.50
C ILE A 320 -8.80 -51.24 11.21
N LEU A 321 -9.65 -51.46 10.20
CA LEU A 321 -9.61 -50.70 8.94
C LEU A 321 -9.88 -49.22 9.15
N ILE A 322 -10.85 -48.86 10.00
CA ILE A 322 -11.12 -47.45 10.34
C ILE A 322 -9.89 -46.80 10.99
N ILE A 323 -9.26 -47.47 11.95
CA ILE A 323 -8.04 -46.96 12.61
C ILE A 323 -6.91 -46.79 11.58
N LEU A 324 -6.70 -47.77 10.70
CA LEU A 324 -5.70 -47.68 9.64
C LEU A 324 -5.97 -46.48 8.71
N PHE A 325 -7.24 -46.27 8.32
CA PHE A 325 -7.63 -45.15 7.48
C PHE A 325 -7.39 -43.78 8.15
N VAL A 326 -7.63 -43.68 9.45
CA VAL A 326 -7.32 -42.49 10.25
C VAL A 326 -5.82 -42.21 10.21
N ILE A 327 -4.98 -43.22 10.45
CA ILE A 327 -3.51 -43.09 10.44
C ILE A 327 -3.02 -42.66 9.05
N VAL A 328 -3.49 -43.30 7.98
CA VAL A 328 -3.11 -42.98 6.60
C VAL A 328 -3.52 -41.56 6.25
N THR A 329 -4.74 -41.15 6.60
CA THR A 329 -5.25 -39.81 6.32
C THR A 329 -4.46 -38.74 7.09
N PHE A 330 -4.11 -39.02 8.36
CA PHE A 330 -3.23 -38.16 9.14
C PHE A 330 -1.84 -38.04 8.51
N GLY A 331 -1.25 -39.16 8.05
CA GLY A 331 0.03 -39.17 7.36
C GLY A 331 0.01 -38.36 6.05
N ILE A 332 -1.04 -38.52 5.24
CA ILE A 332 -1.25 -37.72 4.01
C ILE A 332 -1.37 -36.23 4.36
N GLY A 333 -2.15 -35.89 5.39
CA GLY A 333 -2.30 -34.53 5.88
C GLY A 333 -0.97 -33.90 6.32
N TRP A 334 -0.13 -34.68 7.01
CA TRP A 334 1.21 -34.25 7.43
C TRP A 334 2.13 -33.98 6.23
N VAL A 335 2.13 -34.87 5.23
CA VAL A 335 2.92 -34.70 4.00
C VAL A 335 2.47 -33.46 3.22
N PHE A 336 1.15 -33.24 3.08
CA PHE A 336 0.60 -32.04 2.45
C PHE A 336 1.00 -30.76 3.19
N MET A 337 0.96 -30.76 4.52
CA MET A 337 1.41 -29.64 5.34
C MET A 337 2.90 -29.35 5.12
N ALA A 338 3.75 -30.37 5.07
CA ALA A 338 5.17 -30.20 4.83
C ALA A 338 5.48 -29.69 3.40
N ARG A 339 4.77 -30.18 2.37
CA ARG A 339 5.05 -29.86 0.97
C ARG A 339 4.45 -28.54 0.48
N ILE A 340 3.29 -28.14 0.99
CA ILE A 340 2.63 -26.91 0.53
C ILE A 340 2.83 -25.78 1.52
N THR A 341 2.57 -26.02 2.81
CA THR A 341 2.48 -24.93 3.80
C THR A 341 3.84 -24.30 4.09
N ARG A 342 4.90 -25.10 4.24
CA ARG A 342 6.25 -24.58 4.54
C ARG A 342 6.79 -23.68 3.41
N PRO A 343 6.85 -24.12 2.13
CA PRO A 343 7.30 -23.25 1.04
C PRO A 343 6.50 -21.95 0.90
N LEU A 344 5.18 -22.00 1.16
CA LEU A 344 4.32 -20.81 1.13
C LEU A 344 4.64 -19.85 2.27
N GLN A 345 5.00 -20.35 3.45
CA GLN A 345 5.45 -19.51 4.57
C GLN A 345 6.79 -18.84 4.26
N ASP A 346 7.73 -19.55 3.63
CA ASP A 346 9.03 -19.01 3.22
C ASP A 346 8.88 -17.92 2.16
N LEU A 347 7.97 -18.11 1.19
CA LEU A 347 7.58 -17.11 0.20
C LEU A 347 7.02 -15.85 0.85
N VAL A 348 6.08 -16.00 1.80
CA VAL A 348 5.50 -14.85 2.50
C VAL A 348 6.57 -14.14 3.34
N ALA A 349 7.43 -14.88 4.03
CA ALA A 349 8.53 -14.29 4.81
C ALA A 349 9.49 -13.51 3.90
N GLY A 350 9.90 -14.09 2.78
CA GLY A 350 10.78 -13.42 1.81
C GLY A 350 10.15 -12.20 1.17
N ALA A 351 8.89 -12.29 0.75
CA ALA A 351 8.16 -11.14 0.22
C ALA A 351 8.07 -9.99 1.23
N THR A 352 7.87 -10.30 2.51
CA THR A 352 7.84 -9.30 3.58
C THR A 352 9.23 -8.67 3.80
N ALA A 353 10.31 -9.46 3.74
CA ALA A 353 11.68 -8.96 3.88
C ALA A 353 12.06 -8.03 2.72
N ILE A 354 11.78 -8.44 1.48
CA ILE A 354 12.01 -7.65 0.27
C ILE A 354 11.20 -6.35 0.32
N GLY A 355 9.92 -6.42 0.71
CA GLY A 355 9.08 -5.24 0.87
C GLY A 355 9.52 -4.29 2.00
N ALA A 356 10.28 -4.78 2.98
CA ALA A 356 10.89 -3.98 4.04
C ALA A 356 12.24 -3.37 3.65
N GLY A 357 12.74 -3.61 2.43
CA GLY A 357 13.97 -3.05 1.89
C GLY A 357 15.17 -4.01 1.88
N ASP A 358 15.03 -5.25 2.36
CA ASP A 358 16.08 -6.26 2.23
C ASP A 358 16.05 -6.90 0.84
N LEU A 359 16.67 -6.22 -0.12
CA LEU A 359 16.81 -6.71 -1.49
C LEU A 359 17.90 -7.77 -1.64
N GLN A 360 18.64 -8.15 -0.57
CA GLN A 360 19.61 -9.25 -0.61
C GLN A 360 18.98 -10.58 -0.24
N TYR A 361 17.82 -10.56 0.42
CA TYR A 361 17.07 -11.77 0.73
C TYR A 361 16.73 -12.55 -0.55
N THR A 362 17.06 -13.85 -0.56
CA THR A 362 16.72 -14.76 -1.65
C THR A 362 15.81 -15.86 -1.13
N ILE A 363 14.66 -16.05 -1.78
CA ILE A 363 13.75 -17.13 -1.46
C ILE A 363 14.34 -18.42 -2.04
N LYS A 364 14.66 -19.39 -1.19
CA LYS A 364 15.16 -20.70 -1.64
C LYS A 364 14.10 -21.42 -2.45
N VAL A 365 14.48 -21.87 -3.65
CA VAL A 365 13.59 -22.57 -4.57
C VAL A 365 13.79 -24.08 -4.41
N GLU A 366 13.01 -24.71 -3.54
CA GLU A 366 13.06 -26.16 -3.32
C GLU A 366 12.05 -26.93 -4.19
N SER A 367 10.99 -26.27 -4.64
CA SER A 367 9.93 -26.88 -5.43
C SER A 367 10.09 -26.66 -6.94
N GLN A 368 9.61 -27.62 -7.74
CA GLN A 368 9.53 -27.53 -9.21
C GLN A 368 8.12 -27.22 -9.72
N ASP A 369 7.15 -27.07 -8.82
CA ASP A 369 5.75 -26.75 -9.13
C ASP A 369 5.51 -25.22 -9.23
N GLU A 370 4.24 -24.82 -9.19
CA GLU A 370 3.79 -23.43 -9.24
C GLU A 370 4.36 -22.58 -8.09
N ILE A 371 4.60 -23.18 -6.91
CA ILE A 371 5.23 -22.48 -5.78
C ILE A 371 6.70 -22.20 -6.12
N GLY A 372 7.38 -23.16 -6.73
CA GLY A 372 8.74 -22.99 -7.24
C GLY A 372 8.84 -21.89 -8.31
N VAL A 373 7.89 -21.85 -9.25
CA VAL A 373 7.79 -20.78 -10.25
C VAL A 373 7.61 -19.42 -9.57
N LEU A 374 6.70 -19.31 -8.60
CA LEU A 374 6.45 -18.06 -7.89
C LEU A 374 7.70 -17.55 -7.16
N ALA A 375 8.43 -18.44 -6.48
CA ALA A 375 9.69 -18.10 -5.81
C ALA A 375 10.74 -17.58 -6.81
N ARG A 376 10.87 -18.20 -7.99
CA ARG A 376 11.76 -17.72 -9.06
C ARG A 376 11.36 -16.32 -9.55
N THR A 377 10.07 -16.10 -9.82
CA THR A 377 9.55 -14.80 -10.25
C THR A 377 9.81 -13.72 -9.20
N PHE A 378 9.62 -14.03 -7.92
CA PHE A 378 9.87 -13.10 -6.83
C PHE A 378 11.37 -12.72 -6.73
N ASN A 379 12.26 -13.71 -6.83
CA ASN A 379 13.70 -13.45 -6.88
C ASN A 379 14.07 -12.59 -8.12
N GLN A 380 13.46 -12.84 -9.27
CA GLN A 380 13.72 -12.06 -10.49
C GLN A 380 13.26 -10.61 -10.37
N MET A 381 12.08 -10.35 -9.79
CA MET A 381 11.64 -8.98 -9.47
C MET A 381 12.58 -8.29 -8.48
N THR A 382 13.11 -9.02 -7.50
CA THR A 382 14.06 -8.48 -6.51
C THR A 382 15.36 -8.04 -7.15
N VAL A 383 15.89 -8.84 -8.10
CA VAL A 383 17.07 -8.46 -8.90
C VAL A 383 16.77 -7.21 -9.73
N GLN A 384 15.63 -7.16 -10.44
CA GLN A 384 15.24 -5.99 -11.21
C GLN A 384 15.11 -4.73 -10.35
N LEU A 385 14.50 -4.83 -9.16
CA LEU A 385 14.39 -3.73 -8.20
C LEU A 385 15.77 -3.24 -7.76
N ARG A 386 16.70 -4.15 -7.46
CA ARG A 386 18.06 -3.80 -7.07
C ARG A 386 18.80 -3.05 -8.18
N ASP A 387 18.73 -3.57 -9.41
CA ASP A 387 19.36 -2.94 -10.57
C ASP A 387 18.75 -1.56 -10.86
N LEU A 388 17.43 -1.44 -10.73
CA LEU A 388 16.73 -0.19 -10.96
C LEU A 388 17.09 0.86 -9.91
N ILE A 389 17.14 0.50 -8.62
CA ILE A 389 17.62 1.38 -7.55
C ILE A 389 19.07 1.79 -7.79
N GLY A 390 19.96 0.84 -8.10
CA GLY A 390 21.36 1.14 -8.37
C GLY A 390 21.54 2.09 -9.57
N SER A 391 20.79 1.88 -10.65
CA SER A 391 20.81 2.79 -11.80
C SER A 391 20.22 4.17 -11.50
N LEU A 392 19.23 4.24 -10.61
CA LEU A 392 18.62 5.50 -10.19
C LEU A 392 19.60 6.29 -9.31
N GLU A 393 20.29 5.63 -8.38
CA GLU A 393 21.34 6.22 -7.54
C GLU A 393 22.48 6.78 -8.40
N GLN A 394 22.92 6.03 -9.40
CA GLN A 394 23.91 6.48 -10.37
C GLN A 394 23.43 7.73 -11.11
N ARG A 395 22.20 7.73 -11.66
CA ARG A 395 21.63 8.91 -12.34
C ARG A 395 21.49 10.12 -11.42
N VAL A 396 21.10 9.92 -10.17
CA VAL A 396 20.99 10.99 -9.19
C VAL A 396 22.38 11.55 -8.90
N ALA A 397 23.40 10.71 -8.73
CA ALA A 397 24.77 11.16 -8.52
C ALA A 397 25.29 11.97 -9.71
N ASP A 398 25.14 11.46 -10.94
CA ASP A 398 25.58 12.14 -12.16
C ASP A 398 24.87 13.49 -12.34
N ARG A 399 23.56 13.54 -12.13
CA ARG A 399 22.80 14.80 -12.26
C ARG A 399 23.10 15.80 -11.14
N THR A 400 23.40 15.32 -9.94
CA THR A 400 23.78 16.19 -8.81
C THR A 400 25.15 16.82 -9.05
N ALA A 401 26.10 16.06 -9.61
CA ALA A 401 27.42 16.58 -9.98
C ALA A 401 27.31 17.64 -11.09
N ASP A 402 26.52 17.37 -12.14
CA ASP A 402 26.27 18.30 -13.25
C ASP A 402 25.62 19.62 -12.78
N LEU A 403 24.60 19.54 -11.92
CA LEU A 403 23.96 20.73 -11.33
C LEU A 403 24.93 21.54 -10.45
N ALA A 404 25.81 20.88 -9.71
CA ALA A 404 26.80 21.57 -8.86
C ALA A 404 27.81 22.36 -9.70
N HIS A 405 28.32 21.77 -10.79
CA HIS A 405 29.20 22.47 -11.74
C HIS A 405 28.53 23.71 -12.34
N ARG A 406 27.27 23.59 -12.75
CA ARG A 406 26.49 24.71 -13.31
C ARG A 406 26.26 25.84 -12.31
N SER A 407 25.98 25.52 -11.04
CA SER A 407 25.80 26.53 -9.99
C SER A 407 27.06 27.37 -9.81
N ILE A 408 28.24 26.74 -9.77
CA ILE A 408 29.53 27.42 -9.60
C ILE A 408 29.82 28.37 -10.77
N TYR A 409 29.55 27.93 -12.00
CA TYR A 409 29.78 28.73 -13.21
C TYR A 409 28.90 30.00 -13.25
N LEU A 410 27.62 29.87 -12.90
CA LEU A 410 26.68 31.00 -12.80
C LEU A 410 27.03 31.97 -11.66
N GLU A 411 27.42 31.45 -10.49
CA GLU A 411 27.86 32.28 -9.35
C GLU A 411 29.09 33.12 -9.72
N THR A 412 30.03 32.52 -10.45
CA THR A 412 31.25 33.18 -10.92
C THR A 412 30.92 34.32 -11.89
N ALA A 413 30.07 34.07 -12.89
CA ALA A 413 29.60 35.11 -13.82
C ALA A 413 28.90 36.26 -13.10
N ALA A 414 27.97 35.95 -12.19
CA ALA A 414 27.25 36.96 -11.42
C ALA A 414 28.20 37.79 -10.53
N GLN A 415 29.27 37.19 -9.99
CA GLN A 415 30.22 37.91 -9.16
C GLN A 415 31.12 38.84 -9.98
N VAL A 416 31.63 38.39 -11.15
CA VAL A 416 32.40 39.26 -12.05
C VAL A 416 31.56 40.46 -12.52
N ALA A 417 30.28 40.23 -12.88
CA ALA A 417 29.37 41.29 -13.27
C ALA A 417 29.19 42.35 -12.16
N ARG A 418 29.01 41.91 -10.90
CA ARG A 418 28.88 42.82 -9.74
C ARG A 418 30.14 43.62 -9.49
N ASP A 419 31.31 42.97 -9.53
CA ASP A 419 32.59 43.63 -9.27
C ASP A 419 32.91 44.66 -10.37
N ALA A 420 32.60 44.34 -11.64
CA ALA A 420 32.71 45.28 -12.75
C ALA A 420 31.77 46.48 -12.57
N ALA A 421 30.49 46.25 -12.26
CA ALA A 421 29.50 47.33 -12.09
C ALA A 421 29.83 48.34 -10.96
N ALA A 422 30.69 47.98 -10.01
CA ALA A 422 31.11 48.87 -8.92
C ALA A 422 32.14 49.94 -9.36
N ILE A 423 32.80 49.76 -10.52
CA ILE A 423 33.90 50.62 -10.98
C ILE A 423 33.35 51.79 -11.80
N ARG A 424 33.72 53.01 -11.41
CA ARG A 424 33.18 54.25 -12.01
C ARG A 424 34.06 54.87 -13.09
N ASP A 425 35.34 54.50 -13.11
CA ASP A 425 36.27 54.95 -14.14
C ASP A 425 36.30 53.92 -15.27
N VAL A 426 36.15 54.38 -16.51
CA VAL A 426 36.01 53.48 -17.67
C VAL A 426 37.30 52.68 -17.91
N ASP A 427 38.46 53.31 -17.76
CA ASP A 427 39.74 52.68 -18.08
C ASP A 427 40.07 51.62 -17.02
N GLN A 428 39.85 51.96 -15.74
CA GLN A 428 39.95 51.00 -14.65
C GLN A 428 38.93 49.86 -14.76
N LEU A 429 37.69 50.16 -15.17
CA LEU A 429 36.63 49.17 -15.35
C LEU A 429 37.04 48.11 -16.38
N LEU A 430 37.51 48.56 -17.55
CA LEU A 430 37.88 47.67 -18.64
C LEU A 430 39.04 46.75 -18.22
N ASP A 431 40.10 47.31 -17.63
CA ASP A 431 41.28 46.57 -17.17
C ASP A 431 40.98 45.56 -16.05
N GLN A 432 40.16 45.94 -15.07
CA GLN A 432 39.79 45.03 -13.98
C GLN A 432 38.84 43.94 -14.47
N THR A 433 37.92 44.27 -15.39
CA THR A 433 36.94 43.30 -15.91
C THR A 433 37.63 42.17 -16.67
N VAL A 434 38.51 42.48 -17.64
CA VAL A 434 39.23 41.42 -18.39
C VAL A 434 40.09 40.55 -17.48
N ARG A 435 40.68 41.13 -16.44
CA ARG A 435 41.48 40.40 -15.46
C ARG A 435 40.62 39.45 -14.64
N LEU A 436 39.50 39.92 -14.10
CA LEU A 436 38.56 39.10 -13.32
C LEU A 436 37.99 37.95 -14.16
N ILE A 437 37.67 38.21 -15.43
CA ILE A 437 37.20 37.18 -16.37
C ILE A 437 38.27 36.10 -16.55
N SER A 438 39.49 36.50 -16.89
CA SER A 438 40.59 35.56 -17.12
C SER A 438 40.97 34.77 -15.85
N GLU A 439 41.05 35.42 -14.68
CA GLU A 439 41.45 34.77 -13.43
C GLU A 439 40.36 33.82 -12.89
N ARG A 440 39.08 34.17 -12.99
CA ARG A 440 38.01 33.38 -12.36
C ARG A 440 37.47 32.26 -13.24
N PHE A 441 37.47 32.45 -14.56
CA PHE A 441 37.07 31.42 -15.51
C PHE A 441 38.26 30.62 -16.05
N GLY A 442 39.50 31.04 -15.75
CA GLY A 442 40.71 30.35 -16.21
C GLY A 442 41.00 30.52 -17.69
N PHE A 443 40.38 31.49 -18.36
CA PHE A 443 40.61 31.73 -19.78
C PHE A 443 42.03 32.22 -20.06
N TYR A 444 42.62 31.69 -21.13
CA TYR A 444 43.96 32.05 -21.59
C TYR A 444 44.07 33.54 -21.92
N HIS A 445 43.02 34.08 -22.56
CA HIS A 445 42.91 35.49 -22.90
C HIS A 445 41.50 36.00 -22.65
N ALA A 446 41.41 37.24 -22.15
CA ALA A 446 40.22 38.05 -22.25
C ALA A 446 40.61 39.46 -22.72
N GLY A 447 39.85 40.00 -23.66
CA GLY A 447 40.05 41.32 -24.23
C GLY A 447 38.73 42.07 -24.37
N ILE A 448 38.72 43.38 -24.13
CA ILE A 448 37.57 44.22 -24.46
C ILE A 448 37.98 45.19 -25.56
N PHE A 449 37.27 45.11 -26.68
CA PHE A 449 37.35 46.04 -27.78
C PHE A 449 36.20 47.03 -27.67
N LEU A 450 36.45 48.33 -27.87
CA LEU A 450 35.40 49.34 -28.02
C LEU A 450 35.38 49.83 -29.46
N VAL A 451 34.19 50.03 -29.99
CA VAL A 451 34.00 50.60 -31.32
C VAL A 451 34.34 52.09 -31.26
N ASP A 452 35.10 52.56 -32.25
CA ASP A 452 35.44 53.98 -32.38
C ASP A 452 34.22 54.86 -32.73
N GLU A 453 34.37 56.18 -32.65
CA GLU A 453 33.28 57.12 -32.92
C GLU A 453 32.75 57.06 -34.36
N THR A 454 33.56 56.56 -35.30
CA THR A 454 33.18 56.41 -36.72
C THR A 454 32.43 55.11 -37.01
N GLY A 455 32.45 54.15 -36.08
CA GLY A 455 31.89 52.82 -36.27
C GLY A 455 32.73 51.90 -37.17
N GLU A 456 33.93 52.32 -37.59
CA GLU A 456 34.73 51.62 -38.61
C GLU A 456 35.64 50.56 -37.99
N TYR A 457 36.23 50.85 -36.82
CA TYR A 457 37.15 49.94 -36.15
C TYR A 457 36.72 49.61 -34.72
N ALA A 458 36.89 48.33 -34.34
CA ALA A 458 36.91 47.86 -32.97
C ALA A 458 38.35 47.92 -32.45
N VAL A 459 38.60 48.80 -31.48
CA VAL A 459 39.94 49.07 -30.92
C VAL A 459 40.08 48.35 -29.59
N LEU A 460 41.15 47.60 -29.39
CA LEU A 460 41.42 46.92 -28.12
C LEU A 460 41.70 47.97 -27.03
N GLN A 461 40.91 47.96 -25.95
CA GLN A 461 41.00 48.92 -24.85
C GLN A 461 41.50 48.29 -23.55
N ALA A 462 41.25 46.99 -23.34
CA ALA A 462 41.80 46.25 -22.21
C ALA A 462 42.09 44.80 -22.58
N ALA A 463 43.09 44.18 -21.94
CA ALA A 463 43.48 42.81 -22.19
C ALA A 463 44.15 42.15 -20.97
N SER A 464 43.82 40.89 -20.67
CA SER A 464 44.33 40.18 -19.48
C SER A 464 45.73 39.58 -19.68
N SER A 465 45.96 38.98 -20.84
CA SER A 465 47.18 38.20 -21.14
C SER A 465 48.41 39.08 -21.46
N ALA A 466 49.60 38.49 -21.41
CA ALA A 466 50.84 39.14 -21.85
C ALA A 466 50.84 39.48 -23.35
N GLY A 467 50.25 38.63 -24.20
CA GLY A 467 50.05 38.90 -25.63
C GLY A 467 49.14 40.10 -25.86
N GLY A 468 47.99 40.09 -25.19
CA GLY A 468 47.05 41.22 -25.12
C GLY A 468 47.69 42.55 -24.76
N ARG A 469 48.58 42.58 -23.76
CA ARG A 469 49.29 43.82 -23.39
C ARG A 469 50.20 44.35 -24.51
N ARG A 470 50.83 43.47 -25.30
CA ARG A 470 51.59 43.90 -26.49
C ARG A 470 50.66 44.46 -27.56
N MET A 471 49.47 43.89 -27.72
CA MET A 471 48.45 44.40 -28.64
C MET A 471 47.92 45.78 -28.23
N LEU A 472 47.69 46.00 -26.94
CA LEU A 472 47.30 47.31 -26.40
C LEU A 472 48.35 48.39 -26.69
N ALA A 473 49.63 48.08 -26.48
CA ALA A 473 50.73 49.02 -26.69
C ALA A 473 50.88 49.48 -28.15
N ARG A 474 50.34 48.73 -29.12
CA ARG A 474 50.33 49.08 -30.55
C ARG A 474 48.99 49.62 -31.05
N GLU A 475 48.05 49.93 -30.15
CA GLU A 475 46.69 50.40 -30.47
C GLU A 475 45.98 49.46 -31.45
N HIS A 476 46.05 48.15 -31.17
CA HIS A 476 45.51 47.14 -32.07
C HIS A 476 44.03 47.36 -32.35
N LYS A 477 43.67 47.37 -33.64
CA LYS A 477 42.32 47.63 -34.12
C LYS A 477 41.94 46.67 -35.24
N LEU A 478 40.68 46.27 -35.26
CA LEU A 478 40.09 45.34 -36.23
C LEU A 478 38.93 46.03 -36.92
N LYS A 479 38.79 45.83 -38.24
CA LYS A 479 37.73 46.47 -39.01
C LYS A 479 36.40 45.77 -38.75
N VAL A 480 35.38 46.54 -38.38
CA VAL A 480 34.06 46.04 -38.01
C VAL A 480 33.41 45.33 -39.22
N GLY A 481 32.91 44.12 -39.00
CA GLY A 481 32.24 43.29 -40.00
C GLY A 481 33.15 42.58 -41.03
N GLU A 482 34.44 42.93 -41.10
CA GLU A 482 35.33 42.44 -42.16
C GLU A 482 36.48 41.54 -41.65
N VAL A 483 37.03 41.79 -40.46
CA VAL A 483 38.27 41.13 -40.00
C VAL A 483 38.09 40.39 -38.68
N GLY A 484 38.32 39.08 -38.69
CA GLY A 484 38.41 38.26 -37.49
C GLY A 484 37.06 38.00 -36.80
N ILE A 485 37.08 37.14 -35.79
CA ILE A 485 35.91 36.75 -35.00
C ILE A 485 35.35 37.95 -34.22
N VAL A 486 36.24 38.78 -33.64
CA VAL A 486 35.90 40.06 -32.99
C VAL A 486 35.24 41.05 -33.96
N GLY A 487 35.78 41.23 -35.17
CA GLY A 487 35.20 42.14 -36.15
C GLY A 487 33.82 41.70 -36.61
N TYR A 488 33.62 40.39 -36.81
CA TYR A 488 32.29 39.82 -37.11
C TYR A 488 31.28 40.11 -35.99
N ALA A 489 31.62 39.80 -34.73
CA ALA A 489 30.71 40.04 -33.60
C ALA A 489 30.38 41.55 -33.44
N ALA A 490 31.36 42.43 -33.69
CA ALA A 490 31.16 43.88 -33.68
C ALA A 490 30.15 44.35 -34.75
N GLY A 491 30.21 43.76 -35.96
CA GLY A 491 29.37 44.16 -37.10
C GLY A 491 27.98 43.50 -37.12
N ALA A 492 27.90 42.21 -36.79
CA ALA A 492 26.66 41.45 -36.78
C ALA A 492 25.82 41.68 -35.51
N GLY A 493 26.45 41.99 -34.38
CA GLY A 493 25.77 42.12 -33.08
C GLY A 493 25.32 40.79 -32.48
N GLU A 494 25.84 39.67 -33.00
CA GLU A 494 25.60 38.31 -32.53
C GLU A 494 26.88 37.68 -31.96
N PRO A 495 26.78 36.85 -30.90
CA PRO A 495 27.89 36.03 -30.43
C PRO A 495 28.49 35.17 -31.54
N ARG A 496 29.81 35.05 -31.58
CA ARG A 496 30.49 34.12 -32.50
C ARG A 496 31.54 33.31 -31.77
N ILE A 497 31.52 31.99 -32.00
CA ILE A 497 32.44 31.05 -31.35
C ILE A 497 33.11 30.20 -32.40
N ALA A 498 34.43 30.10 -32.32
CA ALA A 498 35.22 29.11 -33.02
C ALA A 498 35.67 28.06 -32.00
N LEU A 499 35.16 26.83 -32.14
CA LEU A 499 35.55 25.71 -31.28
C LEU A 499 36.94 25.17 -31.62
N ASP A 500 37.38 25.30 -32.87
CA ASP A 500 38.79 25.16 -33.26
C ASP A 500 39.16 26.29 -34.23
N VAL A 501 39.96 27.25 -33.75
CA VAL A 501 40.35 28.42 -34.54
C VAL A 501 41.17 28.07 -35.79
N GLY A 502 41.87 26.92 -35.81
CA GLY A 502 42.69 26.50 -36.94
C GLY A 502 41.87 26.00 -38.15
N GLN A 503 40.61 25.60 -37.94
CA GLN A 503 39.71 25.13 -38.99
C GLN A 503 38.67 26.20 -39.41
N ASP A 504 38.58 27.32 -38.69
CA ASP A 504 37.59 28.36 -38.94
C ASP A 504 38.08 29.37 -40.01
N ALA A 505 37.31 29.52 -41.09
CA ALA A 505 37.67 30.33 -42.25
C ALA A 505 37.70 31.86 -41.97
N ILE A 506 37.16 32.31 -40.83
CA ILE A 506 37.10 33.74 -40.44
C ILE A 506 38.19 34.09 -39.41
N PHE A 507 38.98 33.10 -38.95
CA PHE A 507 40.00 33.32 -37.94
C PHE A 507 41.16 34.17 -38.47
N PHE A 508 41.53 35.18 -37.68
CA PHE A 508 42.75 35.97 -37.89
C PHE A 508 43.84 35.37 -37.00
N ASP A 509 44.85 34.76 -37.62
CA ASP A 509 46.00 34.21 -36.89
C ASP A 509 46.79 35.36 -36.25
N ASN A 510 46.73 35.44 -34.91
CA ASN A 510 47.30 36.52 -34.15
C ASN A 510 48.64 36.09 -33.55
N PRO A 511 49.78 36.64 -34.02
CA PRO A 511 51.11 36.23 -33.54
C PRO A 511 51.34 36.45 -32.04
N ASP A 512 50.52 37.30 -31.40
CA ASP A 512 50.63 37.57 -29.97
C ASP A 512 49.90 36.57 -29.07
N LEU A 513 49.00 35.75 -29.64
CA LEU A 513 48.23 34.73 -28.95
C LEU A 513 48.35 33.37 -29.67
N PRO A 514 49.57 32.80 -29.78
CA PRO A 514 49.84 31.63 -30.62
C PRO A 514 49.20 30.33 -30.11
N ASP A 515 48.86 30.26 -28.82
CA ASP A 515 48.31 29.06 -28.19
C ASP A 515 46.78 29.01 -28.20
N THR A 516 46.11 29.95 -28.87
CA THR A 516 44.65 29.96 -28.96
C THR A 516 44.15 28.76 -29.77
N ARG A 517 43.26 27.98 -29.17
CA ARG A 517 42.60 26.82 -29.81
C ARG A 517 41.11 27.01 -29.97
N SER A 518 40.46 27.75 -29.08
CA SER A 518 39.07 28.18 -29.25
C SER A 518 38.91 29.65 -28.85
N GLU A 519 37.97 30.34 -29.50
CA GLU A 519 37.71 31.77 -29.31
C GLU A 519 36.19 32.03 -29.27
N MET A 520 35.74 32.91 -28.38
CA MET A 520 34.38 33.40 -28.30
C MET A 520 34.39 34.92 -28.23
N ALA A 521 33.75 35.55 -29.22
CA ALA A 521 33.50 36.98 -29.24
C ALA A 521 32.03 37.28 -28.93
N LEU A 522 31.82 38.10 -27.90
CA LEU A 522 30.51 38.48 -27.37
C LEU A 522 30.27 39.97 -27.59
N PRO A 523 29.24 40.37 -28.35
CA PRO A 523 28.95 41.77 -28.57
C PRO A 523 28.49 42.47 -27.29
N LEU A 524 29.08 43.63 -27.01
CA LEU A 524 28.68 44.54 -25.94
C LEU A 524 27.61 45.48 -26.49
N LYS A 525 26.34 45.19 -26.19
CA LYS A 525 25.18 45.88 -26.78
C LYS A 525 24.55 46.87 -25.82
N SER A 526 24.51 48.13 -26.23
CA SER A 526 23.75 49.19 -25.56
C SER A 526 22.48 49.54 -26.33
N GLN A 527 21.65 50.44 -25.79
CA GLN A 527 20.48 50.96 -26.53
C GLN A 527 20.86 51.68 -27.83
N GLU A 528 22.10 52.17 -27.93
CA GLU A 528 22.62 52.92 -29.08
C GLU A 528 23.30 52.00 -30.13
N GLY A 529 23.32 50.69 -29.90
CA GLY A 529 23.97 49.69 -30.77
C GLY A 529 25.14 48.97 -30.11
N VAL A 530 25.94 48.26 -30.91
CA VAL A 530 27.15 47.55 -30.46
C VAL A 530 28.22 48.57 -30.11
N ILE A 531 28.56 48.70 -28.82
CA ILE A 531 29.57 49.65 -28.33
C ILE A 531 30.96 49.02 -28.24
N GLY A 532 31.05 47.70 -28.39
CA GLY A 532 32.28 46.94 -28.24
C GLY A 532 32.07 45.44 -28.33
N VAL A 533 33.12 44.68 -28.07
CA VAL A 533 33.14 43.22 -28.06
C VAL A 533 34.00 42.74 -26.90
N LEU A 534 33.49 41.78 -26.12
CA LEU A 534 34.26 40.99 -25.18
C LEU A 534 34.77 39.74 -25.91
N ASP A 535 36.08 39.64 -26.04
CA ASP A 535 36.77 38.50 -26.61
C ASP A 535 37.32 37.62 -25.48
N VAL A 536 37.06 36.31 -25.52
CA VAL A 536 37.63 35.32 -24.62
C VAL A 536 38.19 34.12 -25.39
N GLN A 537 39.39 33.67 -25.02
CA GLN A 537 40.10 32.62 -25.74
C GLN A 537 40.63 31.54 -24.79
N SER A 538 40.68 30.30 -25.28
CA SER A 538 41.18 29.12 -24.55
C SER A 538 42.31 28.44 -25.31
N MET A 539 43.19 27.75 -24.57
CA MET A 539 44.21 26.84 -25.13
C MET A 539 43.65 25.46 -25.49
N GLU A 540 42.41 25.17 -25.12
CA GLU A 540 41.76 23.88 -25.39
C GLU A 540 40.78 24.02 -26.57
N PRO A 541 40.75 23.07 -27.53
CA PRO A 541 39.70 23.02 -28.53
C PRO A 541 38.35 22.67 -27.87
N GLU A 542 37.25 23.11 -28.45
CA GLU A 542 35.88 22.86 -27.98
C GLU A 542 35.61 23.31 -26.53
N ALA A 543 36.36 24.28 -26.01
CA ALA A 543 36.25 24.72 -24.61
C ALA A 543 34.96 25.46 -24.25
N PHE A 544 34.07 25.74 -25.22
CA PHE A 544 32.86 26.52 -25.03
C PHE A 544 31.62 25.75 -25.49
N THR A 545 30.63 25.64 -24.61
CA THR A 545 29.32 25.03 -24.92
C THR A 545 28.26 26.10 -25.24
N GLU A 546 27.13 25.68 -25.83
CA GLU A 546 26.00 26.61 -26.08
C GLU A 546 25.48 27.29 -24.80
N GLU A 547 25.54 26.60 -23.66
CA GLU A 547 25.13 27.17 -22.37
C GLU A 547 26.13 28.23 -21.87
N ASP A 548 27.43 28.06 -22.14
CA ASP A 548 28.46 29.04 -21.79
C ASP A 548 28.25 30.36 -22.54
N ILE A 549 27.76 30.30 -23.78
CA ILE A 549 27.40 31.49 -24.57
C ILE A 549 26.35 32.31 -23.83
N ALA A 550 25.29 31.67 -23.36
CA ALA A 550 24.18 32.38 -22.71
C ALA A 550 24.63 33.03 -21.40
N VAL A 551 25.46 32.33 -20.61
CA VAL A 551 25.98 32.84 -19.35
C VAL A 551 26.96 33.98 -19.57
N LEU A 552 27.93 33.81 -20.48
CA LEU A 552 28.94 34.83 -20.74
C LEU A 552 28.37 36.02 -21.53
N GLN A 553 27.36 35.83 -22.38
CA GLN A 553 26.63 36.94 -23.00
C GLN A 553 25.88 37.76 -21.94
N THR A 554 25.27 37.11 -20.94
CA THR A 554 24.64 37.82 -19.82
C THR A 554 25.68 38.65 -19.06
N LEU A 555 26.87 38.10 -18.84
CA LEU A 555 28.00 38.84 -18.24
C LEU A 555 28.43 40.02 -19.12
N ALA A 556 28.56 39.82 -20.44
CA ALA A 556 28.88 40.86 -21.41
C ALA A 556 27.83 41.99 -21.43
N ASP A 557 26.55 41.66 -21.30
CA ASP A 557 25.46 42.63 -21.18
C ASP A 557 25.60 43.46 -19.89
N GLN A 558 25.96 42.85 -18.76
CA GLN A 558 26.20 43.58 -17.51
C GLN A 558 27.45 44.48 -17.59
N ILE A 559 28.52 44.01 -18.25
CA ILE A 559 29.71 44.81 -18.51
C ILE A 559 29.38 46.01 -19.39
N THR A 560 28.52 45.83 -20.40
CA THR A 560 28.02 46.92 -21.23
C THR A 560 27.32 47.99 -20.39
N VAL A 561 26.42 47.58 -19.49
CA VAL A 561 25.75 48.50 -18.57
C VAL A 561 26.75 49.25 -17.69
N ALA A 562 27.76 48.57 -17.15
CA ALA A 562 28.82 49.19 -16.36
C ALA A 562 29.61 50.24 -17.16
N ILE A 563 29.98 49.93 -18.41
CA ILE A 563 30.70 50.84 -19.32
C ILE A 563 29.84 52.08 -19.61
N SER A 564 28.55 51.88 -19.93
CA SER A 564 27.61 52.98 -20.15
C SER A 564 27.47 53.88 -18.92
N ASN A 565 27.39 53.29 -17.72
CA ASN A 565 27.30 54.03 -16.46
C ASN A 565 28.57 54.83 -16.16
N ALA A 566 29.75 54.25 -16.36
CA ALA A 566 31.03 54.93 -16.16
C ALA A 566 31.22 56.11 -17.15
N ARG A 567 30.87 55.91 -18.43
CA ARG A 567 30.87 56.99 -19.45
C ARG A 567 29.87 58.10 -19.12
N LEU A 568 28.67 57.75 -18.64
CA LEU A 568 27.67 58.73 -18.20
C LEU A 568 28.17 59.55 -17.01
N PHE A 569 28.75 58.88 -16.01
CA PHE A 569 29.27 59.55 -14.81
C PHE A 569 30.40 60.54 -15.14
N ARG A 570 31.30 60.18 -16.08
CA ARG A 570 32.35 61.06 -16.60
C ARG A 570 31.76 62.33 -17.22
N ARG A 571 30.79 62.19 -18.13
CA ARG A 571 30.09 63.33 -18.77
C ARG A 571 29.39 64.25 -17.76
N VAL A 572 28.73 63.68 -16.74
CA VAL A 572 28.05 64.47 -15.70
C VAL A 572 29.04 65.31 -14.89
N ARG A 573 30.21 64.76 -14.54
CA ARG A 573 31.25 65.51 -13.82
C ARG A 573 31.78 66.70 -14.61
N GLU A 574 32.13 66.47 -15.88
CA GLU A 574 32.66 67.52 -16.77
C GLU A 574 31.67 68.68 -16.96
N SER A 575 30.37 68.35 -17.08
CA SER A 575 29.30 69.35 -17.17
C SER A 575 29.18 70.20 -15.90
N LEU A 576 29.21 69.57 -14.71
CA LEU A 576 29.11 70.27 -13.43
C LEU A 576 30.29 71.22 -13.16
N GLU A 577 31.51 70.80 -13.52
CA GLU A 577 32.71 71.65 -13.37
C GLU A 577 32.64 72.89 -14.27
N THR A 578 32.14 72.71 -15.49
CA THR A 578 31.93 73.81 -16.45
C THR A 578 30.92 74.84 -15.92
N GLU A 579 29.80 74.38 -15.35
CA GLU A 579 28.77 75.26 -14.77
C GLU A 579 29.29 76.07 -13.57
N ARG A 580 30.02 75.42 -12.64
CA ARG A 580 30.60 76.09 -11.47
C ARG A 580 31.53 77.23 -11.85
N ARG A 581 32.35 77.04 -12.89
CA ARG A 581 33.27 78.08 -13.38
C ARG A 581 32.50 79.31 -13.87
N LEU A 582 31.46 79.11 -14.69
CA LEU A 582 30.64 80.19 -15.24
C LEU A 582 29.89 80.98 -14.13
N SER A 583 29.34 80.28 -13.13
CA SER A 583 28.68 80.91 -11.98
C SER A 583 29.64 81.80 -11.17
N GLY A 584 30.90 81.36 -11.00
CA GLY A 584 31.94 82.14 -10.33
C GLY A 584 32.20 83.49 -10.99
N GLU A 585 32.38 83.50 -12.31
CA GLU A 585 32.68 84.69 -13.10
C GLU A 585 31.58 85.77 -13.02
N LEU A 586 30.30 85.35 -13.07
CA LEU A 586 29.15 86.26 -12.99
C LEU A 586 29.04 86.98 -11.63
N SER A 587 29.33 86.30 -10.53
CA SER A 587 29.26 86.89 -9.17
C SER A 587 30.30 88.01 -9.00
N VAL A 588 31.52 87.81 -9.50
CA VAL A 588 32.61 88.80 -9.43
C VAL A 588 32.28 90.07 -10.23
N GLN A 589 31.75 89.91 -11.44
CA GLN A 589 31.34 91.05 -12.27
C GLN A 589 30.25 91.88 -11.57
N ALA A 590 29.29 91.23 -10.93
CA ALA A 590 28.17 91.90 -10.30
C ALA A 590 28.57 92.64 -9.00
N TRP A 591 29.49 92.11 -8.20
CA TRP A 591 30.09 92.86 -7.08
C TRP A 591 30.88 94.07 -7.54
N ARG A 592 31.68 93.91 -8.61
CA ARG A 592 32.45 95.03 -9.18
C ARG A 592 31.53 96.17 -9.62
N ALA A 593 30.42 95.85 -10.30
CA ALA A 593 29.41 96.84 -10.69
C ALA A 593 28.75 97.52 -9.48
N LEU A 594 28.39 96.77 -8.43
CA LEU A 594 27.74 97.33 -7.24
C LEU A 594 28.67 98.28 -6.47
N LEU A 595 29.94 97.88 -6.27
CA LEU A 595 30.93 98.68 -5.58
C LEU A 595 31.32 99.95 -6.35
N GLN A 596 31.31 99.90 -7.69
CA GLN A 596 31.47 101.10 -8.53
C GLN A 596 30.28 102.07 -8.41
N ALA A 597 29.06 101.57 -8.26
CA ALA A 597 27.86 102.39 -8.12
C ALA A 597 27.71 103.02 -6.72
N HIS A 598 28.32 102.43 -5.69
CA HIS A 598 28.25 102.92 -4.30
C HIS A 598 29.66 102.95 -3.65
N PRO A 599 30.59 103.79 -4.14
CA PRO A 599 31.93 103.88 -3.58
C PRO A 599 31.85 104.51 -2.17
N GLY A 600 32.39 103.83 -1.16
CA GLY A 600 32.61 104.42 0.16
C GLY A 600 31.54 104.17 1.23
N LEU A 601 30.86 103.01 1.21
CA LEU A 601 30.02 102.57 2.34
C LEU A 601 30.89 102.19 3.55
N GLU A 602 30.83 102.99 4.61
CA GLU A 602 31.51 102.72 5.88
C GLU A 602 30.46 102.59 6.99
N VAL A 603 30.52 101.50 7.75
CA VAL A 603 29.72 101.33 8.98
C VAL A 603 30.67 101.31 10.15
N ARG A 604 30.57 102.29 11.04
CA ARG A 604 31.49 102.44 12.18
C ARG A 604 30.73 102.49 13.49
N ARG A 605 31.13 101.66 14.46
CA ARG A 605 30.65 101.74 15.84
C ARG A 605 31.70 102.40 16.72
N ASN A 606 31.33 103.43 17.49
CA ASN A 606 32.18 104.00 18.53
C ASN A 606 31.42 104.03 19.88
N ARG A 607 32.02 104.61 20.93
CA ARG A 607 31.41 104.70 22.28
C ARG A 607 30.11 105.51 22.35
N GLN A 608 29.82 106.36 21.36
CA GLN A 608 28.61 107.21 21.30
C GLN A 608 27.48 106.59 20.45
N GLY A 609 27.74 105.52 19.69
CA GLY A 609 26.72 104.84 18.89
C GLY A 609 27.22 104.19 17.60
N LEU A 610 26.29 103.68 16.79
CA LEU A 610 26.54 103.14 15.45
C LEU A 610 26.31 104.26 14.41
N TYR A 611 27.28 104.50 13.53
CA TYR A 611 27.24 105.51 12.49
C TYR A 611 27.41 104.86 11.11
N LEU A 612 26.48 105.14 10.19
CA LEU A 612 26.60 104.79 8.78
C LEU A 612 27.07 106.02 8.01
N ARG A 613 28.21 105.93 7.31
CA ARG A 613 28.73 107.00 6.45
C ARG A 613 28.69 106.52 4.99
N ARG A 614 28.01 107.27 4.12
CA ARG A 614 27.87 106.97 2.68
C ARG A 614 28.78 107.80 1.77
N GLU A 615 29.70 108.57 2.35
CA GLU A 615 30.76 109.31 1.65
C GLU A 615 32.04 109.24 2.49
N GLY A 616 32.60 108.04 2.58
CA GLY A 616 33.94 107.81 3.13
C GLY A 616 34.91 107.52 1.98
N LYS A 617 36.00 108.29 1.87
CA LYS A 617 37.13 107.88 1.03
C LYS A 617 37.66 106.55 1.59
N ALA A 618 37.81 105.56 0.71
CA ALA A 618 38.54 104.35 1.07
C ALA A 618 39.98 104.74 1.44
N ALA A 619 40.37 104.45 2.69
CA ALA A 619 41.72 104.50 3.22
C ALA A 619 42.41 105.88 3.31
N GLU A 620 42.11 106.68 4.35
CA GLU A 620 43.07 107.65 4.90
C GLU A 620 42.98 107.67 6.45
N SER A 621 44.14 107.57 7.12
CA SER A 621 44.41 107.40 8.57
C SER A 621 44.41 105.96 9.13
N MET A 622 45.52 105.26 8.89
CA MET A 622 45.94 104.09 9.68
C MET A 622 46.66 104.61 10.94
N GLU A 623 46.01 104.52 12.12
CA GLU A 623 46.64 104.78 13.42
C GLU A 623 47.00 103.44 14.11
N GLU A 624 48.12 103.41 14.84
CA GLU A 624 48.69 102.21 15.46
C GLU A 624 47.73 101.52 16.45
N GLY A 625 47.44 100.22 16.24
CA GLY A 625 46.70 99.36 17.18
C GLY A 625 45.45 98.62 16.67
N GLY A 626 45.09 98.73 15.37
CA GLY A 626 43.94 98.04 14.75
C GLY A 626 44.28 96.69 14.06
N LEU A 627 43.27 95.82 13.89
CA LEU A 627 43.31 94.58 13.09
C LEU A 627 42.39 94.73 11.87
N VAL A 628 42.95 94.61 10.67
CA VAL A 628 42.21 94.73 9.40
C VAL A 628 42.06 93.37 8.74
N LEU A 629 40.83 92.94 8.47
CA LEU A 629 40.51 91.65 7.86
C LEU A 629 39.73 91.84 6.56
N PRO A 630 40.10 91.17 5.46
CA PRO A 630 39.40 91.29 4.20
C PRO A 630 38.06 90.53 4.22
N ILE A 631 36.99 91.18 3.78
CA ILE A 631 35.70 90.53 3.54
C ILE A 631 35.74 89.96 2.12
N LYS A 632 35.73 88.63 2.00
CA LYS A 632 35.83 87.93 0.71
C LYS A 632 34.49 87.30 0.31
N VAL A 633 34.14 87.41 -0.97
CA VAL A 633 33.07 86.64 -1.60
C VAL A 633 33.65 85.85 -2.76
N ARG A 634 33.46 84.52 -2.74
CA ARG A 634 34.00 83.61 -3.78
C ARG A 634 35.47 83.90 -4.11
N GLY A 635 36.29 84.08 -3.07
CA GLY A 635 37.73 84.36 -3.17
C GLY A 635 38.12 85.81 -3.49
N HIS A 636 37.16 86.70 -3.75
CA HIS A 636 37.41 88.09 -4.12
C HIS A 636 37.12 89.05 -2.96
N THR A 637 38.06 89.94 -2.65
CA THR A 637 37.91 90.94 -1.58
C THR A 637 36.94 92.04 -2.02
N ILE A 638 35.80 92.16 -1.33
CA ILE A 638 34.76 93.16 -1.60
C ILE A 638 34.75 94.31 -0.59
N GLY A 639 35.45 94.16 0.53
CA GLY A 639 35.55 95.16 1.60
C GLY A 639 36.57 94.75 2.65
N VAL A 640 36.71 95.58 3.68
CA VAL A 640 37.58 95.32 4.82
C VAL A 640 36.83 95.57 6.12
N LEU A 641 37.06 94.73 7.12
CA LEU A 641 36.65 94.93 8.50
C LEU A 641 37.85 95.46 9.28
N ASP A 642 37.76 96.70 9.77
CA ASP A 642 38.78 97.30 10.65
C ASP A 642 38.28 97.26 12.11
N ALA A 643 38.92 96.41 12.92
CA ALA A 643 38.63 96.26 14.34
C ALA A 643 39.69 96.99 15.18
N ARG A 644 39.27 97.90 16.07
CA ARG A 644 40.17 98.69 16.93
C ARG A 644 39.87 98.47 18.41
N ARG A 645 40.92 98.40 19.23
CA ARG A 645 40.82 98.41 20.71
C ARG A 645 41.13 99.82 21.26
N PRO A 646 40.47 100.26 22.36
CA PRO A 646 40.76 101.55 22.97
C PRO A 646 42.19 101.61 23.55
N ALA A 647 42.78 102.80 23.57
CA ALA A 647 44.16 103.02 24.05
C ALA A 647 44.37 102.48 25.47
N GLY A 648 45.34 101.57 25.64
CA GLY A 648 45.65 100.87 26.90
C GLY A 648 45.07 99.44 27.03
N GLY A 649 44.37 98.92 26.02
CA GLY A 649 43.86 97.54 26.02
C GLY A 649 44.92 96.47 25.74
N ALA A 650 44.64 95.22 26.13
CA ALA A 650 45.50 94.07 25.83
C ALA A 650 45.67 93.85 24.30
N PRO A 651 46.82 93.33 23.83
CA PRO A 651 47.04 93.02 22.42
C PRO A 651 46.03 91.98 21.89
N TRP A 652 45.86 91.92 20.56
CA TRP A 652 45.03 90.92 19.90
C TRP A 652 45.58 89.50 20.12
N THR A 653 44.71 88.56 20.46
CA THR A 653 45.05 87.12 20.59
C THR A 653 44.71 86.36 19.31
N GLU A 654 45.37 85.23 19.03
CA GLU A 654 45.05 84.35 17.89
C GLU A 654 43.57 83.94 17.87
N GLU A 655 43.01 83.56 19.03
CA GLU A 655 41.59 83.21 19.15
C GLU A 655 40.65 84.36 18.74
N SER A 656 41.03 85.61 19.04
CA SER A 656 40.25 86.79 18.60
C SER A 656 40.41 87.04 17.10
N GLN A 657 41.56 86.71 16.51
CA GLN A 657 41.81 86.84 15.08
C GLN A 657 41.02 85.79 14.30
N GLU A 658 41.05 84.52 14.71
CA GLU A 658 40.28 83.42 14.09
C GLU A 658 38.76 83.69 14.15
N LEU A 659 38.26 84.18 15.30
CA LEU A 659 36.84 84.57 15.43
C LEU A 659 36.45 85.68 14.46
N LEU A 660 37.30 86.70 14.31
CA LEU A 660 37.04 87.79 13.38
C LEU A 660 37.22 87.36 11.91
N GLU A 661 38.12 86.42 11.61
CA GLU A 661 38.27 85.80 10.29
C GLU A 661 37.01 85.02 9.89
N MET A 662 36.54 84.11 10.75
CA MET A 662 35.27 83.40 10.54
C MET A 662 34.10 84.36 10.36
N PHE A 663 34.07 85.44 11.13
CA PHE A 663 33.07 86.48 10.97
C PHE A 663 33.16 87.16 9.60
N THR A 664 34.37 87.50 9.11
CA THR A 664 34.52 88.08 7.76
C THR A 664 34.12 87.12 6.64
N GLU A 665 34.31 85.81 6.80
CA GLU A 665 33.83 84.80 5.85
C GLU A 665 32.30 84.72 5.83
N GLN A 666 31.68 84.62 7.01
CA GLN A 666 30.22 84.55 7.13
C GLN A 666 29.56 85.88 6.69
N LEU A 667 30.22 87.01 6.95
CA LEU A 667 29.81 88.32 6.47
C LEU A 667 29.87 88.41 4.96
N GLY A 668 30.93 87.88 4.33
CA GLY A 668 31.01 87.77 2.88
C GLY A 668 29.83 87.00 2.29
N ALA A 669 29.52 85.82 2.84
CA ALA A 669 28.37 85.02 2.42
C ALA A 669 27.04 85.76 2.60
N ALA A 670 26.83 86.40 3.75
CA ALA A 670 25.62 87.16 4.04
C ALA A 670 25.45 88.37 3.11
N LEU A 671 26.56 89.06 2.79
CA LEU A 671 26.56 90.18 1.86
C LEU A 671 26.25 89.72 0.43
N GLU A 672 26.73 88.55 0.00
CA GLU A 672 26.38 87.98 -1.32
C GLU A 672 24.90 87.63 -1.40
N SER A 673 24.34 87.00 -0.37
CA SER A 673 22.91 86.75 -0.28
C SER A 673 22.09 88.05 -0.27
N ALA A 674 22.53 89.06 0.50
CA ALA A 674 21.86 90.36 0.55
C ALA A 674 21.90 91.09 -0.80
N ARG A 675 23.04 91.05 -1.51
CA ARG A 675 23.17 91.60 -2.85
C ARG A 675 22.24 90.91 -3.84
N LEU A 676 22.23 89.57 -3.85
CA LEU A 676 21.35 88.79 -4.73
C LEU A 676 19.88 89.11 -4.45
N PHE A 677 19.49 89.17 -3.18
CA PHE A 677 18.13 89.54 -2.79
C PHE A 677 17.76 90.97 -3.22
N GLN A 678 18.67 91.93 -3.06
CA GLN A 678 18.47 93.29 -3.54
C GLN A 678 18.34 93.38 -5.05
N ASP A 679 19.15 92.63 -5.81
CA ASP A 679 19.04 92.60 -7.27
C ASP A 679 17.70 91.99 -7.71
N THR A 680 17.27 90.90 -7.07
CA THR A 680 15.95 90.31 -7.30
C THR A 680 14.82 91.30 -6.96
N GLN A 681 14.89 92.00 -5.82
CA GLN A 681 13.89 93.02 -5.48
C GLN A 681 13.87 94.19 -6.48
N ARG A 682 15.03 94.72 -6.87
CA ARG A 682 15.11 95.81 -7.85
C ARG A 682 14.50 95.40 -9.20
N ARG A 683 14.78 94.18 -9.65
CA ARG A 683 14.17 93.63 -10.88
C ARG A 683 12.65 93.52 -10.73
N ALA A 684 12.17 92.94 -9.63
CA ALA A 684 10.73 92.81 -9.37
C ALA A 684 10.03 94.18 -9.29
N THR A 685 10.60 95.16 -8.58
CA THR A 685 10.06 96.52 -8.50
C THR A 685 10.06 97.22 -9.87
N ARG A 686 11.12 97.06 -10.66
CA ARG A 686 11.19 97.64 -12.02
C ARG A 686 10.14 97.01 -12.94
N GLU A 687 9.97 95.70 -12.91
CA GLU A 687 8.94 94.99 -13.68
C GLU A 687 7.54 95.42 -13.26
N GLN A 688 7.27 95.57 -11.96
CA GLN A 688 6.00 96.06 -11.45
C GLN A 688 5.72 97.50 -11.92
N LEU A 689 6.70 98.40 -11.84
CA LEU A 689 6.58 99.80 -12.31
C LEU A 689 6.32 99.87 -13.82
N VAL A 690 7.07 99.11 -14.63
CA VAL A 690 6.85 99.03 -16.07
C VAL A 690 5.45 98.49 -16.37
N GLY A 691 5.02 97.47 -15.62
CA GLY A 691 3.67 96.91 -15.70
C GLY A 691 2.58 97.95 -15.38
N GLU A 692 2.73 98.71 -14.30
CA GLU A 692 1.76 99.73 -13.86
C GLU A 692 1.67 100.91 -14.85
N VAL A 693 2.81 101.43 -15.33
CA VAL A 693 2.85 102.49 -16.36
C VAL A 693 2.19 102.01 -17.65
N THR A 694 2.50 100.78 -18.10
CA THR A 694 1.90 100.20 -19.30
C THR A 694 0.40 99.98 -19.14
N ALA A 695 -0.05 99.58 -17.95
CA ALA A 695 -1.48 99.40 -17.65
C ALA A 695 -2.25 100.72 -17.74
N ARG A 696 -1.74 101.80 -17.11
CA ARG A 696 -2.36 103.13 -17.18
C ARG A 696 -2.36 103.71 -18.61
N MET A 697 -1.29 103.48 -19.37
CA MET A 697 -1.25 103.89 -20.78
C MET A 697 -2.32 103.20 -21.63
N ARG A 698 -2.71 101.96 -21.30
CA ARG A 698 -3.75 101.21 -22.02
C ARG A 698 -5.19 101.57 -21.61
N GLU A 699 -5.41 102.21 -20.46
CA GLU A 699 -6.74 102.59 -20.00
C GLU A 699 -7.37 103.75 -20.79
N THR A 700 -6.60 104.46 -21.62
CA THR A 700 -7.09 105.57 -22.45
C THR A 700 -6.92 105.27 -23.94
N LEU A 701 -7.97 105.45 -24.75
CA LEU A 701 -8.00 105.13 -26.19
C LEU A 701 -7.73 106.35 -27.10
N ASP A 702 -7.48 107.52 -26.53
CA ASP A 702 -7.18 108.75 -27.27
C ASP A 702 -5.66 108.97 -27.37
N MET A 703 -5.14 109.05 -28.59
CA MET A 703 -3.69 109.07 -28.86
C MET A 703 -2.99 110.28 -28.22
N ASP A 704 -3.63 111.45 -28.24
CA ASP A 704 -3.10 112.66 -27.61
C ASP A 704 -3.03 112.48 -26.08
N THR A 705 -4.06 111.91 -25.47
CA THR A 705 -4.10 111.63 -24.03
C THR A 705 -3.10 110.56 -23.61
N VAL A 706 -2.87 109.53 -24.45
CA VAL A 706 -1.85 108.49 -24.20
C VAL A 706 -0.45 109.08 -24.22
N LEU A 707 -0.13 109.93 -25.21
CA LEU A 707 1.17 110.59 -25.31
C LEU A 707 1.42 111.55 -24.14
N GLN A 708 0.42 112.36 -23.77
CA GLN A 708 0.51 113.24 -22.60
C GLN A 708 0.67 112.44 -21.29
N THR A 709 -0.07 111.33 -21.15
CA THR A 709 0.02 110.46 -19.96
C THR A 709 1.36 109.74 -19.90
N ALA A 710 1.87 109.24 -21.03
CA ALA A 710 3.17 108.61 -21.12
C ALA A 710 4.30 109.59 -20.75
N ILE A 711 4.30 110.80 -21.32
CA ILE A 711 5.28 111.84 -20.98
C ILE A 711 5.20 112.21 -19.50
N ARG A 712 3.99 112.39 -18.97
CA ARG A 712 3.76 112.73 -17.56
C ARG A 712 4.26 111.64 -16.62
N GLU A 713 3.89 110.39 -16.85
CA GLU A 713 4.24 109.26 -15.98
C GLU A 713 5.74 108.89 -16.10
N ILE A 714 6.32 108.95 -17.29
CA ILE A 714 7.76 108.77 -17.50
C ILE A 714 8.54 109.93 -16.84
N GLY A 715 8.09 111.18 -17.03
CA GLY A 715 8.72 112.35 -16.41
C GLY A 715 8.63 112.36 -14.87
N GLN A 716 7.53 111.85 -14.31
CA GLN A 716 7.36 111.69 -12.85
C GLN A 716 8.20 110.51 -12.32
N SER A 717 8.21 109.37 -12.99
CA SER A 717 8.92 108.17 -12.52
C SER A 717 10.45 108.25 -12.66
N LEU A 718 10.96 109.01 -13.64
CA LEU A 718 12.40 109.21 -13.85
C LEU A 718 12.97 110.44 -13.11
N GLY A 719 12.16 111.18 -12.34
CA GLY A 719 12.64 112.24 -11.45
C GLY A 719 12.99 113.56 -12.16
N LYS A 720 11.98 114.26 -12.71
CA LYS A 720 12.10 115.59 -13.36
C LYS A 720 13.04 115.60 -14.57
N VAL A 721 12.98 114.53 -15.38
CA VAL A 721 13.61 114.52 -16.71
C VAL A 721 12.64 115.19 -17.68
N GLU A 722 13.15 116.10 -18.51
CA GLU A 722 12.37 116.67 -19.61
C GLU A 722 12.27 115.62 -20.72
N VAL A 723 11.08 115.08 -20.90
CA VAL A 723 10.80 114.03 -21.89
C VAL A 723 10.01 114.65 -23.02
N GLU A 724 10.65 114.84 -24.17
CA GLU A 724 9.97 115.27 -25.40
C GLU A 724 9.69 114.04 -26.27
N VAL A 725 8.43 113.86 -26.70
CA VAL A 725 8.08 112.88 -27.75
C VAL A 725 7.74 113.66 -29.01
N ARG A 726 8.58 113.55 -30.04
CA ARG A 726 8.34 114.12 -31.37
C ARG A 726 7.83 113.04 -32.33
N MET A 727 6.71 113.30 -32.98
CA MET A 727 6.21 112.48 -34.09
C MET A 727 6.29 113.28 -35.39
N GLY A 728 6.96 112.76 -36.41
CA GLY A 728 7.11 113.42 -37.71
C GLY A 728 7.63 112.48 -38.78
N SER A 729 7.22 112.68 -40.03
CA SER A 729 7.46 111.79 -41.18
C SER A 729 8.86 111.93 -41.83
N GLY A 730 9.87 112.42 -41.08
CA GLY A 730 11.21 112.71 -41.63
C GLY A 730 12.37 112.69 -40.63
N VAL A 731 12.25 111.99 -39.50
CA VAL A 731 13.34 111.86 -38.52
C VAL A 731 14.45 110.97 -39.11
N THR A 732 15.58 111.57 -39.51
CA THR A 732 16.76 110.83 -39.99
C THR A 732 17.71 110.51 -38.84
N THR A 733 18.29 109.31 -38.86
CA THR A 733 19.03 108.66 -37.76
C THR A 733 20.23 109.45 -37.22
N ALA A 734 20.74 110.45 -37.94
CA ALA A 734 21.84 111.32 -37.50
C ALA A 734 21.40 112.43 -36.51
N GLN A 735 20.12 112.83 -36.51
CA GLN A 735 19.56 113.80 -35.54
C GLN A 735 19.13 113.15 -34.21
N LEU A 736 19.23 111.82 -34.10
CA LEU A 736 19.00 111.07 -32.86
C LEU A 736 20.27 110.94 -31.99
N ALA A 737 21.42 111.45 -32.46
CA ALA A 737 22.69 111.45 -31.74
C ALA A 737 23.07 112.88 -31.30
N GLY A 738 22.32 113.45 -30.36
CA GLY A 738 22.68 114.69 -29.68
C GLY A 738 23.72 114.43 -28.59
N THR A 739 24.97 114.77 -28.88
CA THR A 739 26.08 114.93 -27.92
C THR A 739 25.72 115.96 -26.85
N GLY A 740 25.88 115.61 -25.58
CA GLY A 740 26.02 116.61 -24.52
C GLY A 740 27.36 117.32 -24.66
N ASP A 741 27.31 118.64 -24.86
CA ASP A 741 27.92 119.68 -24.00
C ASP A 741 28.52 120.86 -24.79
N GLY A 742 28.25 122.10 -24.31
CA GLY A 742 29.09 123.29 -24.59
C GLY A 742 28.68 124.32 -25.65
N GLY A 743 27.74 125.21 -25.31
CA GLY A 743 27.83 126.69 -25.35
C GLY A 743 28.41 127.53 -26.51
N HIS A 744 27.68 128.63 -26.79
CA HIS A 744 28.00 129.91 -27.47
C HIS A 744 27.80 130.03 -28.99
N GLY A 745 27.12 131.12 -29.36
CA GLY A 745 26.67 131.42 -30.72
C GLY A 745 27.33 132.65 -31.35
N ALA A 746 26.91 132.95 -32.59
CA ALA A 746 27.05 134.23 -33.27
C ALA A 746 26.23 134.20 -34.57
N GLU A 747 25.36 135.20 -34.71
CA GLU A 747 25.10 136.07 -35.88
C GLU A 747 24.69 135.50 -37.26
N GLU A 748 23.53 136.02 -37.70
CA GLU A 748 23.25 136.69 -39.00
C GLU A 748 24.07 136.29 -40.24
N GLU A 749 23.39 135.89 -41.33
CA GLU A 749 23.01 136.83 -42.40
C GLU A 749 22.13 136.19 -43.48
N VAL A 750 21.40 137.08 -44.17
CA VAL A 750 20.29 136.91 -45.10
C VAL A 750 20.77 136.64 -46.55
N ARG A 751 20.07 135.78 -47.32
CA ARG A 751 19.53 136.14 -48.67
C ARG A 751 18.67 135.04 -49.33
N SER A 752 17.62 135.56 -49.98
CA SER A 752 16.57 135.01 -50.87
C SER A 752 15.47 134.18 -50.26
#